data_AF-A0ABD2G5D6-F1
#
_entry.id   AF-A0ABD2G5D6-F1
#
_cell.length_a   1.000
_cell.length_b   1.000
_cell.length_c   1.000
_cell.angle_alpha   90.00
_cell.angle_beta   90.00
_cell.angle_gamma   90.00
#
_symmetry.space_group_name_H-M   'P 1'
#
loop_
_entity.id
_entity.type
_entity.pdbx_description
1 polymer ?
#
loop_
_entity_poly.entity_id
_entity_poly.type
_entity_poly.pdbx_seq_one_letter_code
_entity_poly.pdbx_strand_id
1 'polypeptide(L)'
;MSCSLLEFCRLQELKTVRDYLFQSQKNEPVEEKNQTENDVSWETSEWESAWDSGENKEEETTSATKVEEEPTEQRAPWLQDCVVSLSPCSDLLVVAREQKAVFLSAKWRTDDGGREEMTLAVSWTGTLSTDEGECVSSSICIPLASQKRSSTGRPDWTCVVVGFTSGYVRFYTENGVLLLAQLLHEDPVLRLKCRTYEIPRHPGVTEQHEELSILYPASMVTIDGFSLFQSLRACKNQVARAAAAGSDVIQPPPLAYKKWGLQDMDTIVDHCSVGVMTLCVFDQMKNASILGGFHASVKGNPPAMSQYVTVGGGPYTGFYYAVEGSSQPLLSHVALAVASKLTSALFSAASGWLGWNKHKNEEEVQKQKPKVEPATPLTIRFGLPDSRRHGESICLSPCNTLAGVTDDFGRVTLLDLARGVAIRMWKGYRDAQLGWLQVPEERVDRELSPSASHPRRHALFLVIYAPRRGILEVWGMQHGPRVGAFTVGKHCRLLYAGYRLMGVNSVTSKGWQLHTQQVCLLDPITGALRTVNIPFHLALSDKKSERAKDMHLLKKLTTLLRSREVEPDILESEAKSALLDIKHPAIKKQALESLLSNKNAPVSCLANITSALYDTLKQQDPDEVDPALQQLCSSQLKLLQLYSDIQQLHSAADTETCPENEESLEGIEEELSRVGPTLQRYAQLTTRPSVSFAQDSPNSLLPAQAFLSQMECTEGEELRVIRGSETQWNQLGNFMFWGCLCGKSPLHQMCDTLQQAGISPQQLLSLLLSVWLQREKEVLQKPEETVKNLHTLLIALSNMKGAVEDSWDPQSISPWWQQVRTTCIQSHNAAAALLAAFVAHRATKASITSRADSKFQSEWEAVSLELEQWLVCVRQLEDVLVLQTLLLVPPPQGATGGAAPQCSIKTLLEGGTGGIADSISKWVFRHNLAPERLKEILQKKEEADEKLEQKSGEGKEPEEGNQEDTDRTAELLVAVCQRFPHSLSPDLLSAHCCWEYVVQWNKDPEEGQYLWCAVEHLKLVSSPHIQLGISAMMWSTFIVKRFSAAAYLMEKVGKAPKDRLCRRDVGMGDKAVTSFLGCCVQLLQILMEADSAVEEVSAPELSMEEAWCGAEGPGVSG
;
A
#
# COMPACT_ATOMS: atom_id res chain seq x y z
N MET A 1 9.50 -17.33 21.05
CA MET A 1 10.87 -16.79 20.98
C MET A 1 10.95 -15.77 19.85
N SER A 2 11.81 -14.75 19.95
CA SER A 2 11.94 -13.68 18.95
C SER A 2 12.79 -14.06 17.73
N CYS A 3 13.78 -14.92 17.89
CA CYS A 3 14.44 -15.57 16.75
C CYS A 3 13.59 -16.75 16.25
N SER A 4 13.55 -16.98 14.94
CA SER A 4 12.92 -18.15 14.32
C SER A 4 13.87 -18.87 13.34
N LEU A 5 13.62 -20.16 13.11
CA LEU A 5 14.34 -20.98 12.14
C LEU A 5 13.35 -21.32 11.02
N LEU A 6 13.54 -20.73 9.84
CA LEU A 6 12.61 -20.78 8.71
C LEU A 6 13.15 -21.69 7.62
N GLU A 7 12.33 -22.63 7.13
CA GLU A 7 12.62 -23.38 5.90
C GLU A 7 12.35 -22.47 4.70
N PHE A 8 13.33 -22.31 3.81
CA PHE A 8 13.23 -21.44 2.63
C PHE A 8 13.46 -22.19 1.32
N CYS A 9 13.95 -23.43 1.39
CA CYS A 9 14.28 -24.25 0.24
C CYS A 9 14.31 -25.73 0.64
N ARG A 10 13.94 -26.62 -0.28
CA ARG A 10 14.08 -28.08 -0.12
C ARG A 10 14.82 -28.72 -1.28
N LEU A 11 15.69 -29.68 -1.00
CA LEU A 11 16.33 -30.54 -2.01
C LEU A 11 15.32 -31.56 -2.55
N GLN A 12 15.15 -31.58 -3.87
CA GLN A 12 14.51 -32.69 -4.57
C GLN A 12 15.48 -33.88 -4.69
N GLU A 13 14.93 -35.10 -4.71
CA GLU A 13 15.67 -36.32 -5.08
C GLU A 13 16.93 -36.62 -4.23
N LEU A 14 16.92 -36.24 -2.95
CA LEU A 14 18.07 -36.41 -2.03
C LEU A 14 18.61 -37.87 -1.97
N LYS A 15 17.73 -38.86 -2.14
CA LYS A 15 18.10 -40.28 -2.27
C LYS A 15 18.96 -40.50 -3.53
N THR A 16 18.47 -40.10 -4.70
CA THR A 16 19.18 -40.17 -5.99
C THR A 16 20.55 -39.49 -5.93
N VAL A 17 20.66 -38.33 -5.26
CA VAL A 17 21.94 -37.63 -5.05
C VAL A 17 22.92 -38.48 -4.25
N ARG A 18 22.49 -39.05 -3.12
CA ARG A 18 23.31 -39.97 -2.31
C ARG A 18 23.69 -41.20 -3.13
N ASP A 19 22.73 -41.85 -3.77
CA ASP A 19 22.95 -43.14 -4.43
C ASP A 19 23.95 -42.97 -5.59
N TYR A 20 23.85 -41.91 -6.38
CA TYR A 20 24.84 -41.59 -7.42
C TYR A 20 26.27 -41.41 -6.86
N LEU A 21 26.42 -40.70 -5.74
CA LEU A 21 27.72 -40.39 -5.12
C LEU A 21 28.38 -41.59 -4.40
N PHE A 22 27.62 -42.64 -4.08
CA PHE A 22 28.09 -43.80 -3.31
C PHE A 22 28.03 -45.13 -4.10
N GLN A 23 27.30 -45.21 -5.22
CA GLN A 23 27.36 -46.36 -6.13
C GLN A 23 28.76 -46.50 -6.73
N SER A 24 29.44 -47.61 -6.43
CA SER A 24 30.69 -47.99 -7.10
C SER A 24 30.42 -48.54 -8.50
N GLN A 25 31.30 -48.28 -9.46
CA GLN A 25 31.22 -48.89 -10.79
C GLN A 25 31.61 -50.37 -10.73
N LYS A 26 30.64 -51.22 -10.39
CA LYS A 26 30.67 -52.66 -10.65
C LYS A 26 29.31 -53.08 -11.23
N ASN A 27 29.21 -52.96 -12.55
CA ASN A 27 28.06 -53.49 -13.28
C ASN A 27 28.26 -55.00 -13.50
N GLU A 28 27.44 -55.81 -12.85
CA GLU A 28 26.97 -57.09 -13.42
C GLU A 28 25.43 -57.02 -13.48
N PRO A 29 24.80 -57.46 -14.58
CA PRO A 29 23.35 -57.35 -14.73
C PRO A 29 22.64 -58.48 -13.97
N VAL A 30 21.59 -58.15 -13.22
CA VAL A 30 20.64 -59.12 -12.67
C VAL A 30 19.27 -58.87 -13.29
N GLU A 31 18.62 -59.95 -13.68
CA GLU A 31 17.47 -59.99 -14.59
C GLU A 31 16.17 -59.44 -13.98
N GLU A 32 15.30 -58.95 -14.85
CA GLU A 32 13.94 -58.51 -14.53
C GLU A 32 13.08 -59.66 -13.97
N LYS A 33 12.38 -59.41 -12.86
CA LYS A 33 11.09 -60.09 -12.59
C LYS A 33 10.04 -59.12 -12.07
N ASN A 34 9.08 -58.84 -12.96
CA ASN A 34 7.80 -58.23 -12.61
C ASN A 34 7.02 -59.13 -11.64
N GLN A 35 6.37 -58.54 -10.64
CA GLN A 35 5.04 -58.98 -10.23
C GLN A 35 4.26 -57.83 -9.60
N THR A 36 2.99 -57.74 -9.98
CA THR A 36 2.08 -56.61 -9.75
C THR A 36 1.18 -56.83 -8.54
N GLU A 37 0.84 -55.72 -7.87
CA GLU A 37 -0.45 -55.37 -7.23
C GLU A 37 -1.25 -56.46 -6.47
N ASN A 38 -1.52 -56.19 -5.20
CA ASN A 38 -2.91 -55.98 -4.74
C ASN A 38 -2.97 -55.25 -3.39
N ASP A 39 -4.07 -54.52 -3.19
CA ASP A 39 -4.41 -53.71 -2.02
C ASP A 39 -4.42 -54.48 -0.69
N VAL A 40 -4.13 -53.78 0.42
CA VAL A 40 -5.16 -53.40 1.43
C VAL A 40 -4.76 -52.09 2.09
N SER A 41 -5.62 -51.06 1.99
CA SER A 41 -5.55 -49.83 2.77
C SER A 41 -6.08 -50.02 4.19
N TRP A 42 -5.39 -49.49 5.19
CA TRP A 42 -6.00 -49.08 6.46
C TRP A 42 -5.57 -47.66 6.81
N GLU A 43 -6.50 -46.73 6.68
CA GLU A 43 -6.37 -45.37 7.19
C GLU A 43 -6.60 -45.37 8.70
N THR A 44 -5.72 -44.70 9.44
CA THR A 44 -6.11 -43.95 10.65
C THR A 44 -5.27 -42.67 10.71
N SER A 45 -5.94 -41.53 10.50
CA SER A 45 -5.44 -40.21 10.88
C SER A 45 -6.11 -39.78 12.19
N GLU A 46 -5.59 -38.70 12.78
CA GLU A 46 -6.04 -38.10 14.04
C GLU A 46 -5.71 -38.97 15.29
N TRP A 47 -5.25 -38.45 16.43
CA TRP A 47 -5.39 -37.11 17.00
C TRP A 47 -4.07 -36.53 17.52
N GLU A 48 -3.91 -35.21 17.44
CA GLU A 48 -2.84 -34.48 18.13
C GLU A 48 -3.20 -34.09 19.57
N SER A 49 -2.17 -34.05 20.43
CA SER A 49 -2.02 -33.17 21.61
C SER A 49 -2.87 -33.40 22.87
N ALA A 50 -2.19 -33.57 24.02
CA ALA A 50 -2.46 -32.82 25.25
C ALA A 50 -1.34 -33.01 26.31
N TRP A 51 -0.68 -31.91 26.67
CA TRP A 51 -0.17 -31.46 27.99
C TRP A 51 0.31 -32.51 29.04
N ASP A 52 1.59 -32.49 29.45
CA ASP A 52 2.14 -31.74 30.62
C ASP A 52 1.65 -32.33 31.97
N SER A 53 2.46 -32.75 32.95
CA SER A 53 3.75 -32.25 33.48
C SER A 53 4.29 -33.23 34.56
N GLY A 54 5.49 -32.99 35.15
CA GLY A 54 5.81 -33.51 36.50
C GLY A 54 7.11 -34.31 36.74
N GLU A 55 8.21 -33.60 37.00
CA GLU A 55 9.25 -33.85 38.03
C GLU A 55 9.97 -35.23 38.29
N ASN A 56 11.32 -35.10 38.30
CA ASN A 56 12.28 -35.58 39.33
C ASN A 56 13.05 -36.94 39.26
N LYS A 57 14.38 -36.79 39.46
CA LYS A 57 15.43 -37.69 40.02
C LYS A 57 16.18 -38.76 39.18
N GLU A 58 17.45 -38.44 38.93
CA GLU A 58 18.71 -39.08 39.41
C GLU A 58 18.95 -40.62 39.41
N GLU A 59 20.13 -40.95 38.85
CA GLU A 59 21.14 -41.97 39.24
C GLU A 59 21.09 -43.47 38.83
N GLU A 60 22.13 -43.82 38.05
CA GLU A 60 23.07 -44.96 38.19
C GLU A 60 22.68 -46.46 37.98
N THR A 61 23.20 -46.98 36.85
CA THR A 61 24.00 -48.22 36.69
C THR A 61 23.37 -49.64 36.69
N THR A 62 23.95 -50.45 35.79
CA THR A 62 23.84 -51.93 35.62
C THR A 62 22.56 -52.45 34.94
N SER A 63 22.56 -53.53 34.14
CA SER A 63 23.66 -54.34 33.57
C SER A 63 23.36 -54.75 32.10
N ALA A 64 24.24 -55.54 31.46
CA ALA A 64 24.08 -55.98 30.07
C ALA A 64 23.44 -57.37 29.93
N THR A 65 22.65 -57.60 28.87
CA THR A 65 22.68 -58.87 28.12
C THR A 65 22.29 -58.63 26.65
N LYS A 66 22.89 -59.39 25.73
CA LYS A 66 22.65 -59.29 24.28
C LYS A 66 21.28 -59.83 23.87
N VAL A 67 20.68 -59.21 22.85
CA VAL A 67 19.99 -59.93 21.77
C VAL A 67 20.60 -59.45 20.46
N GLU A 68 20.98 -60.39 19.59
CA GLU A 68 21.51 -60.09 18.26
C GLU A 68 20.33 -59.93 17.30
N GLU A 69 19.97 -58.68 17.00
CA GLU A 69 19.15 -58.34 15.82
C GLU A 69 20.08 -57.84 14.71
N GLU A 70 19.79 -58.25 13.47
CA GLU A 70 20.55 -57.83 12.30
C GLU A 70 20.47 -56.30 12.13
N PRO A 71 21.58 -55.61 11.77
CA PRO A 71 21.56 -54.17 11.62
C PRO A 71 20.77 -53.79 10.37
N THR A 72 19.51 -53.41 10.55
CA THR A 72 18.85 -52.49 9.62
C THR A 72 19.76 -51.27 9.48
N GLU A 73 20.20 -50.97 8.25
CA GLU A 73 21.21 -49.93 7.99
C GLU A 73 20.71 -48.54 8.44
N GLN A 74 20.99 -48.20 9.70
CA GLN A 74 20.80 -46.84 10.21
C GLN A 74 21.70 -45.92 9.38
N ARG A 75 21.07 -45.14 8.50
CA ARG A 75 21.71 -44.35 7.45
C ARG A 75 22.89 -43.55 8.02
N ALA A 76 24.11 -43.99 7.70
CA ALA A 76 25.33 -43.28 8.05
C ALA A 76 25.27 -41.80 7.58
N PRO A 77 25.97 -40.86 8.27
CA PRO A 77 25.92 -39.43 7.98
C PRO A 77 26.70 -39.03 6.71
N TRP A 78 26.28 -39.59 5.57
CA TRP A 78 26.91 -39.54 4.25
C TRP A 78 27.33 -38.14 3.77
N LEU A 79 26.59 -37.10 4.19
CA LEU A 79 26.86 -35.71 3.80
C LEU A 79 28.14 -35.16 4.45
N GLN A 80 28.65 -35.75 5.54
CA GLN A 80 29.91 -35.32 6.15
C GLN A 80 31.12 -35.75 5.31
N ASP A 81 31.03 -36.89 4.61
CA ASP A 81 32.08 -37.40 3.69
C ASP A 81 32.08 -36.69 2.32
N CYS A 82 31.18 -35.75 2.10
CA CYS A 82 31.04 -34.99 0.86
C CYS A 82 31.68 -33.60 0.96
N VAL A 83 32.15 -33.08 -0.17
CA VAL A 83 32.43 -31.65 -0.35
C VAL A 83 31.14 -30.97 -0.76
N VAL A 84 30.67 -29.99 0.02
CA VAL A 84 29.38 -29.31 -0.18
C VAL A 84 29.60 -27.80 -0.29
N SER A 85 29.04 -27.18 -1.32
CA SER A 85 29.15 -25.74 -1.55
C SER A 85 27.84 -25.16 -2.08
N LEU A 86 27.28 -24.17 -1.38
CA LEU A 86 26.09 -23.43 -1.80
C LEU A 86 26.51 -22.03 -2.26
N SER A 87 25.95 -21.57 -3.38
CA SER A 87 26.08 -20.19 -3.84
C SER A 87 25.46 -19.20 -2.83
N PRO A 88 26.07 -18.03 -2.56
CA PRO A 88 25.47 -16.94 -1.77
C PRO A 88 24.06 -16.52 -2.21
N CYS A 89 23.69 -16.75 -3.47
CA CYS A 89 22.38 -16.43 -4.03
C CYS A 89 21.35 -17.59 -3.92
N SER A 90 21.74 -18.72 -3.31
CA SER A 90 20.94 -19.96 -3.19
C SER A 90 20.42 -20.52 -4.52
N ASP A 91 21.04 -20.15 -5.65
CA ASP A 91 20.68 -20.54 -7.01
C ASP A 91 21.30 -21.87 -7.44
N LEU A 92 22.45 -22.23 -6.86
CA LEU A 92 23.22 -23.45 -7.17
C LEU A 92 23.82 -24.06 -5.89
N LEU A 93 23.66 -25.38 -5.75
CA LEU A 93 24.27 -26.22 -4.72
C LEU A 93 25.08 -27.34 -5.39
N VAL A 94 26.33 -27.50 -4.97
CA VAL A 94 27.24 -28.55 -5.45
C VAL A 94 27.54 -29.52 -4.32
N VAL A 95 27.35 -30.82 -4.59
CA VAL A 95 27.72 -31.93 -3.70
C VAL A 95 28.66 -32.85 -4.47
N ALA A 96 29.88 -33.06 -3.98
CA ALA A 96 30.90 -33.88 -4.61
C ALA A 96 31.50 -34.89 -3.62
N ARG A 97 31.89 -36.06 -4.12
CA ARG A 97 32.54 -37.13 -3.36
C ARG A 97 33.46 -37.92 -4.27
N GLU A 98 34.70 -38.16 -3.82
CA GLU A 98 35.75 -38.80 -4.63
C GLU A 98 35.89 -38.10 -6.00
N GLN A 99 35.55 -38.78 -7.09
CA GLN A 99 35.63 -38.23 -8.45
C GLN A 99 34.31 -37.63 -8.97
N LYS A 100 33.19 -37.93 -8.30
CA LYS A 100 31.82 -37.62 -8.74
C LYS A 100 31.31 -36.31 -8.16
N ALA A 101 30.44 -35.62 -8.89
CA ALA A 101 29.69 -34.49 -8.39
C ALA A 101 28.26 -34.42 -8.94
N VAL A 102 27.41 -33.75 -8.18
CA VAL A 102 26.01 -33.45 -8.48
C VAL A 102 25.79 -31.95 -8.28
N PHE A 103 25.27 -31.28 -9.30
CA PHE A 103 24.92 -29.86 -9.27
C PHE A 103 23.40 -29.74 -9.24
N LEU A 104 22.86 -29.06 -8.23
CA LEU A 104 21.44 -28.80 -8.07
C LEU A 104 21.15 -27.31 -8.25
N SER A 105 20.22 -26.99 -9.15
CA SER A 105 19.83 -25.62 -9.48
C SER A 105 18.44 -25.28 -8.93
N ALA A 106 18.22 -24.02 -8.58
CA ALA A 106 16.95 -23.54 -8.03
C ALA A 106 15.81 -23.59 -9.07
N LYS A 107 14.70 -24.24 -8.71
CA LYS A 107 13.42 -24.28 -9.42
C LYS A 107 12.32 -23.77 -8.49
N TRP A 108 11.54 -22.82 -8.97
CA TRP A 108 10.39 -22.27 -8.25
C TRP A 108 9.14 -23.05 -8.65
N ARG A 109 8.30 -23.39 -7.68
CA ARG A 109 6.97 -23.98 -7.88
C ARG A 109 5.94 -23.13 -7.13
N THR A 110 4.76 -23.00 -7.70
CA THR A 110 3.60 -22.47 -6.99
C THR A 110 2.85 -23.65 -6.38
N ASP A 111 2.68 -23.64 -5.07
CA ASP A 111 1.86 -24.58 -4.31
C ASP A 111 0.37 -24.35 -4.59
N ASP A 112 -0.49 -25.35 -4.31
CA ASP A 112 -1.93 -25.28 -4.60
C ASP A 112 -2.64 -24.15 -3.81
N GLY A 113 -2.08 -23.74 -2.67
CA GLY A 113 -2.46 -22.55 -1.90
C GLY A 113 -1.88 -21.22 -2.43
N GLY A 114 -1.33 -21.18 -3.64
CA GLY A 114 -0.79 -19.96 -4.28
C GLY A 114 0.56 -19.47 -3.73
N ARG A 115 1.24 -20.22 -2.86
CA ARG A 115 2.54 -19.85 -2.29
C ARG A 115 3.68 -20.30 -3.20
N GLU A 116 4.68 -19.44 -3.45
CA GLU A 116 5.88 -19.85 -4.17
C GLU A 116 6.88 -20.56 -3.25
N GLU A 117 7.16 -21.85 -3.52
CA GLU A 117 8.22 -22.63 -2.85
C GLU A 117 9.45 -22.76 -3.77
N MET A 118 10.64 -22.55 -3.20
CA MET A 118 11.91 -22.75 -3.90
C MET A 118 12.44 -24.17 -3.62
N THR A 119 12.86 -24.87 -4.68
CA THR A 119 13.40 -26.22 -4.59
C THR A 119 14.72 -26.33 -5.34
N LEU A 120 15.70 -27.04 -4.78
CA LEU A 120 16.95 -27.35 -5.47
C LEU A 120 16.82 -28.73 -6.13
N ALA A 121 16.84 -28.76 -7.46
CA ALA A 121 16.66 -29.97 -8.25
C ALA A 121 17.92 -30.27 -9.07
N VAL A 122 18.19 -31.55 -9.30
CA VAL A 122 19.37 -31.98 -10.07
C VAL A 122 19.34 -31.33 -11.46
N SER A 123 20.48 -30.73 -11.82
CA SER A 123 20.71 -30.03 -13.09
C SER A 123 21.84 -30.66 -13.89
N TRP A 124 22.84 -31.22 -13.21
CA TRP A 124 23.93 -31.98 -13.81
C TRP A 124 24.48 -33.02 -12.83
N THR A 125 24.89 -34.18 -13.35
CA THR A 125 25.65 -35.20 -12.64
C THR A 125 26.80 -35.67 -13.51
N GLY A 126 27.96 -35.98 -12.92
CA GLY A 126 29.10 -36.49 -13.67
C GLY A 126 30.37 -36.66 -12.86
N THR A 127 31.40 -37.16 -13.53
CA THR A 127 32.77 -37.25 -13.02
C THR A 127 33.53 -35.99 -13.39
N LEU A 128 34.24 -35.38 -12.42
CA LEU A 128 34.98 -34.12 -12.60
C LEU A 128 36.50 -34.28 -12.71
N SER A 129 37.05 -35.45 -12.36
CA SER A 129 38.47 -35.76 -12.55
C SER A 129 38.79 -35.96 -14.03
N THR A 130 40.02 -35.64 -14.43
CA THR A 130 40.57 -36.01 -15.74
C THR A 130 41.63 -37.10 -15.66
N ASP A 131 42.24 -37.25 -14.48
CA ASP A 131 43.38 -38.11 -14.25
C ASP A 131 42.98 -39.27 -13.32
N GLU A 132 43.53 -40.47 -13.53
CA GLU A 132 43.20 -41.64 -12.70
C GLU A 132 43.63 -41.43 -11.24
N GLY A 133 42.77 -41.79 -10.29
CA GLY A 133 43.01 -41.59 -8.84
C GLY A 133 42.88 -40.16 -8.33
N GLU A 134 42.62 -39.18 -9.20
CA GLU A 134 42.38 -37.78 -8.82
C GLU A 134 41.01 -37.61 -8.14
N CYS A 135 40.95 -37.00 -6.95
CA CYS A 135 39.72 -36.78 -6.19
C CYS A 135 39.47 -35.29 -5.92
N VAL A 136 38.20 -34.92 -5.80
CA VAL A 136 37.76 -33.59 -5.37
C VAL A 136 38.04 -33.40 -3.88
N SER A 137 38.81 -32.38 -3.54
CA SER A 137 39.18 -32.04 -2.15
C SER A 137 38.50 -30.76 -1.65
N SER A 138 38.12 -29.85 -2.55
CA SER A 138 37.48 -28.58 -2.18
C SER A 138 36.60 -28.03 -3.32
N SER A 139 35.52 -27.32 -3.01
CA SER A 139 34.70 -26.63 -4.02
C SER A 139 34.10 -25.32 -3.51
N ILE A 140 33.91 -24.36 -4.41
CA ILE A 140 33.29 -23.05 -4.14
C ILE A 140 32.43 -22.59 -5.32
N CYS A 141 31.20 -22.14 -5.03
CA CYS A 141 30.25 -21.63 -6.03
C CYS A 141 30.29 -20.10 -6.09
N ILE A 142 30.89 -19.51 -7.12
CA ILE A 142 31.12 -18.07 -7.26
C ILE A 142 30.07 -17.46 -8.22
N PRO A 143 29.02 -16.79 -7.73
CA PRO A 143 28.04 -16.10 -8.55
C PRO A 143 28.64 -14.83 -9.17
N LEU A 144 28.46 -14.62 -10.48
CA LEU A 144 29.09 -13.51 -11.21
C LEU A 144 28.07 -12.40 -11.54
N ALA A 145 28.46 -11.14 -11.33
CA ALA A 145 27.63 -9.97 -11.58
C ALA A 145 27.33 -9.72 -13.07
N SER A 146 26.08 -9.39 -13.40
CA SER A 146 25.73 -9.01 -14.79
C SER A 146 26.29 -7.64 -15.17
N GLN A 147 26.85 -7.53 -16.37
CA GLN A 147 27.22 -6.23 -16.96
C GLN A 147 26.03 -5.49 -17.56
N LYS A 148 24.94 -6.20 -17.86
CA LYS A 148 23.65 -5.59 -18.22
C LYS A 148 22.96 -5.16 -16.94
N ARG A 149 22.28 -4.01 -16.93
CA ARG A 149 21.50 -3.56 -15.76
C ARG A 149 20.28 -4.47 -15.55
N SER A 150 20.46 -5.59 -14.84
CA SER A 150 19.36 -6.40 -14.34
C SER A 150 18.72 -5.69 -13.13
N SER A 151 17.43 -5.40 -13.21
CA SER A 151 16.68 -4.77 -12.12
C SER A 151 16.50 -5.67 -10.89
N THR A 152 16.75 -6.97 -11.03
CA THR A 152 16.43 -8.01 -10.03
C THR A 152 17.60 -8.38 -9.11
N GLY A 153 18.81 -7.89 -9.34
CA GLY A 153 19.99 -8.20 -8.52
C GLY A 153 20.45 -9.67 -8.55
N ARG A 154 19.87 -10.52 -9.40
CA ARG A 154 20.29 -11.93 -9.58
C ARG A 154 21.65 -12.02 -10.31
N PRO A 155 22.44 -13.09 -10.07
CA PRO A 155 23.67 -13.33 -10.82
C PRO A 155 23.39 -13.59 -12.31
N ASP A 156 24.39 -13.33 -13.14
CA ASP A 156 24.37 -13.63 -14.57
C ASP A 156 24.49 -15.15 -14.82
N TRP A 157 25.33 -15.79 -14.01
CA TRP A 157 25.49 -17.23 -13.84
C TRP A 157 26.43 -17.49 -12.64
N THR A 158 26.54 -18.76 -12.22
CA THR A 158 27.37 -19.18 -11.09
C THR A 158 28.46 -20.14 -11.53
N CYS A 159 29.72 -19.79 -11.26
CA CYS A 159 30.89 -20.60 -11.60
C CYS A 159 31.19 -21.60 -10.48
N VAL A 160 31.35 -22.87 -10.80
CA VAL A 160 31.78 -23.90 -9.85
C VAL A 160 33.29 -24.06 -9.95
N VAL A 161 34.03 -23.69 -8.90
CA VAL A 161 35.48 -23.88 -8.83
C VAL A 161 35.77 -25.11 -7.97
N VAL A 162 36.61 -26.01 -8.46
CA VAL A 162 36.90 -27.30 -7.85
C VAL A 162 38.40 -27.51 -7.74
N GLY A 163 38.86 -27.81 -6.54
CA GLY A 163 40.24 -28.17 -6.22
C GLY A 163 40.37 -29.68 -6.03
N PHE A 164 41.49 -30.22 -6.46
CA PHE A 164 41.74 -31.66 -6.51
C PHE A 164 42.98 -32.08 -5.72
N THR A 165 43.05 -33.36 -5.37
CA THR A 165 44.19 -33.99 -4.70
C THR A 165 45.49 -33.98 -5.54
N SER A 166 45.37 -33.78 -6.85
CA SER A 166 46.45 -33.62 -7.82
C SER A 166 47.10 -32.22 -7.83
N GLY A 167 46.52 -31.27 -7.09
CA GLY A 167 46.91 -29.86 -7.08
C GLY A 167 46.29 -28.99 -8.18
N TYR A 168 45.58 -29.60 -9.14
CA TYR A 168 44.80 -28.89 -10.14
C TYR A 168 43.64 -28.10 -9.52
N VAL A 169 43.34 -26.96 -10.13
CA VAL A 169 42.09 -26.22 -9.93
C VAL A 169 41.38 -26.11 -11.28
N ARG A 170 40.09 -26.50 -11.31
CA ARG A 170 39.25 -26.48 -12.50
C ARG A 170 38.00 -25.62 -12.26
N PHE A 171 37.57 -24.92 -13.30
CA PHE A 171 36.44 -23.99 -13.28
C PHE A 171 35.37 -24.51 -14.24
N TYR A 172 34.14 -24.67 -13.75
CA TYR A 172 33.01 -25.20 -14.51
C TYR A 172 31.85 -24.21 -14.54
N THR A 173 31.04 -24.31 -15.58
CA THR A 173 29.70 -23.70 -15.63
C THR A 173 28.74 -24.37 -14.66
N GLU A 174 27.60 -23.72 -14.42
CA GLU A 174 26.43 -24.25 -13.73
C GLU A 174 25.90 -25.59 -14.31
N ASN A 175 26.25 -25.92 -15.55
CA ASN A 175 25.86 -27.15 -16.26
C ASN A 175 27.01 -28.16 -16.41
N GLY A 176 28.06 -28.08 -15.59
CA GLY A 176 29.17 -29.05 -15.59
C GLY A 176 30.19 -28.91 -16.73
N VAL A 177 30.02 -27.96 -17.66
CA VAL A 177 30.97 -27.74 -18.76
C VAL A 177 32.25 -27.07 -18.23
N LEU A 178 33.42 -27.66 -18.51
CA LEU A 178 34.74 -27.14 -18.13
C LEU A 178 35.09 -25.85 -18.91
N LEU A 179 35.50 -24.81 -18.19
CA LEU A 179 35.90 -23.51 -18.73
C LEU A 179 37.43 -23.30 -18.72
N LEU A 180 38.10 -23.80 -17.69
CA LEU A 180 39.53 -23.64 -17.45
C LEU A 180 40.01 -24.74 -16.50
N ALA A 181 41.20 -25.28 -16.75
CA ALA A 181 41.94 -26.15 -15.83
C ALA A 181 43.38 -25.63 -15.71
N GLN A 182 43.89 -25.48 -14.49
CA GLN A 182 45.24 -24.98 -14.25
C GLN A 182 45.90 -25.68 -13.06
N LEU A 183 47.16 -26.12 -13.25
CA LEU A 183 48.02 -26.62 -12.19
C LEU A 183 48.77 -25.43 -11.58
N LEU A 184 48.48 -25.10 -10.32
CA LEU A 184 49.09 -23.95 -9.61
C LEU A 184 50.12 -24.41 -8.57
N HIS A 185 49.99 -25.65 -8.10
CA HIS A 185 50.95 -26.40 -7.29
C HIS A 185 50.74 -27.90 -7.48
N GLU A 186 51.68 -28.71 -7.02
CA GLU A 186 51.64 -30.18 -7.17
C GLU A 186 51.05 -30.88 -5.93
N ASP A 187 51.05 -30.20 -4.79
CA ASP A 187 50.40 -30.65 -3.55
C ASP A 187 48.86 -30.59 -3.68
N PRO A 188 48.11 -31.38 -2.88
CA PRO A 188 46.65 -31.34 -2.87
C PRO A 188 46.08 -29.97 -2.47
N VAL A 189 45.03 -29.53 -3.16
CA VAL A 189 44.28 -28.33 -2.75
C VAL A 189 43.55 -28.62 -1.44
N LEU A 190 43.82 -27.86 -0.38
CA LEU A 190 43.17 -28.03 0.92
C LEU A 190 41.86 -27.24 1.02
N ARG A 191 41.90 -25.95 0.68
CA ARG A 191 40.75 -25.03 0.83
C ARG A 191 40.67 -23.99 -0.27
N LEU A 192 39.46 -23.79 -0.79
CA LEU A 192 39.09 -22.66 -1.66
C LEU A 192 38.26 -21.65 -0.85
N LYS A 193 38.67 -20.37 -0.85
CA LYS A 193 37.89 -19.28 -0.24
C LYS A 193 37.90 -18.03 -1.12
N CYS A 194 36.76 -17.37 -1.22
CA CYS A 194 36.55 -16.16 -2.00
C CYS A 194 36.27 -14.97 -1.07
N ARG A 195 36.78 -13.79 -1.42
CA ARG A 195 36.44 -12.50 -0.81
C ARG A 195 35.94 -11.58 -1.94
N THR A 196 34.72 -11.05 -1.80
CA THR A 196 34.08 -10.15 -2.77
C THR A 196 33.94 -8.74 -2.18
N TYR A 197 33.52 -7.78 -3.00
CA TYR A 197 33.32 -6.41 -2.57
C TYR A 197 32.23 -6.29 -1.47
N GLU A 198 32.56 -5.65 -0.33
CA GLU A 198 31.60 -5.15 0.66
C GLU A 198 31.70 -3.61 0.73
N ILE A 199 30.56 -2.94 0.89
CA ILE A 199 30.52 -1.47 1.05
C ILE A 199 31.18 -1.08 2.37
N PRO A 200 32.19 -0.19 2.37
CA PRO A 200 32.85 0.28 3.59
C PRO A 200 31.86 0.87 4.61
N ARG A 201 31.87 0.35 5.84
CA ARG A 201 30.89 0.70 6.89
C ARG A 201 31.19 2.01 7.60
N HIS A 202 32.45 2.47 7.56
CA HIS A 202 32.92 3.69 8.22
C HIS A 202 33.78 4.52 7.26
N PRO A 203 33.69 5.87 7.28
CA PRO A 203 34.62 6.73 6.55
C PRO A 203 36.08 6.43 6.93
N GLY A 204 36.96 6.32 5.93
CA GLY A 204 38.38 6.03 6.13
C GLY A 204 38.77 4.54 6.14
N VAL A 205 37.81 3.61 6.02
CA VAL A 205 38.13 2.19 5.75
C VAL A 205 38.52 2.03 4.27
N THR A 206 39.64 1.35 4.02
CA THR A 206 40.15 1.07 2.67
C THR A 206 39.20 0.16 1.87
N GLU A 207 38.94 0.51 0.61
CA GLU A 207 38.17 -0.33 -0.31
C GLU A 207 38.91 -1.65 -0.56
N GLN A 208 38.18 -2.77 -0.52
CA GLN A 208 38.75 -4.11 -0.49
C GLN A 208 38.60 -4.80 -1.85
N HIS A 209 39.73 -5.11 -2.50
CA HIS A 209 39.75 -5.78 -3.81
C HIS A 209 39.26 -7.22 -3.73
N GLU A 210 38.48 -7.68 -4.71
CA GLU A 210 38.00 -9.07 -4.76
C GLU A 210 39.16 -10.05 -4.98
N GLU A 211 39.12 -11.22 -4.37
CA GLU A 211 40.22 -12.20 -4.42
C GLU A 211 39.69 -13.64 -4.26
N LEU A 212 40.14 -14.55 -5.13
CA LEU A 212 40.05 -15.99 -4.91
C LEU A 212 41.36 -16.48 -4.30
N SER A 213 41.27 -17.22 -3.19
CA SER A 213 42.42 -17.74 -2.44
C SER A 213 42.36 -19.25 -2.34
N ILE A 214 43.49 -19.90 -2.62
CA ILE A 214 43.65 -21.34 -2.79
C ILE A 214 44.77 -21.78 -1.87
N LEU A 215 44.45 -22.63 -0.89
CA LEU A 215 45.38 -23.14 0.11
C LEU A 215 45.92 -24.52 -0.26
N TYR A 216 47.23 -24.69 -0.08
CA TYR A 216 47.98 -25.93 -0.16
C TYR A 216 48.73 -26.14 1.18
N PRO A 217 49.32 -27.32 1.48
CA PRO A 217 49.94 -27.61 2.77
C PRO A 217 51.04 -26.63 3.20
N ALA A 218 51.90 -26.19 2.25
CA ALA A 218 53.00 -25.26 2.52
C ALA A 218 52.97 -24.00 1.62
N SER A 219 51.87 -23.76 0.88
CA SER A 219 51.76 -22.58 0.04
C SER A 219 50.31 -22.11 -0.15
N MET A 220 50.15 -20.87 -0.61
CA MET A 220 48.87 -20.27 -0.89
C MET A 220 48.96 -19.48 -2.20
N VAL A 221 48.00 -19.70 -3.09
CA VAL A 221 47.86 -18.99 -4.35
C VAL A 221 46.69 -18.03 -4.25
N THR A 222 46.87 -16.78 -4.68
CA THR A 222 45.78 -15.80 -4.77
C THR A 222 45.63 -15.24 -6.17
N ILE A 223 44.38 -15.08 -6.59
CA ILE A 223 43.97 -14.62 -7.92
C ILE A 223 43.10 -13.39 -7.73
N ASP A 224 43.42 -12.30 -8.42
CA ASP A 224 42.63 -11.07 -8.43
C ASP A 224 41.23 -11.34 -9.00
N GLY A 225 40.20 -10.97 -8.24
CA GLY A 225 38.81 -11.30 -8.56
C GLY A 225 38.29 -10.59 -9.82
N PHE A 226 38.76 -9.38 -10.11
CA PHE A 226 38.38 -8.67 -11.34
C PHE A 226 38.98 -9.35 -12.58
N SER A 227 40.26 -9.73 -12.52
CA SER A 227 40.96 -10.47 -13.56
C SER A 227 40.36 -11.86 -13.78
N LEU A 228 39.98 -12.56 -12.70
CA LEU A 228 39.27 -13.84 -12.75
C LEU A 228 37.90 -13.71 -13.41
N PHE A 229 37.10 -12.72 -12.98
CA PHE A 229 35.76 -12.44 -13.54
C PHE A 229 35.79 -12.16 -15.05
N GLN A 230 36.77 -11.39 -15.52
CA GLN A 230 36.98 -11.17 -16.96
C GLN A 230 37.36 -12.46 -17.68
N SER A 231 38.29 -13.24 -17.12
CA SER A 231 38.77 -14.50 -17.69
C SER A 231 37.65 -15.55 -17.81
N LEU A 232 36.85 -15.74 -16.76
CA LEU A 232 35.73 -16.67 -16.74
C LEU A 232 34.65 -16.31 -17.78
N ARG A 233 34.34 -15.02 -17.94
CA ARG A 233 33.46 -14.57 -19.03
C ARG A 233 34.05 -14.81 -20.41
N ALA A 234 35.34 -14.57 -20.60
CA ALA A 234 36.02 -14.86 -21.86
C ALA A 234 35.96 -16.36 -22.20
N CYS A 235 36.25 -17.24 -21.22
CA CYS A 235 36.12 -18.69 -21.38
C CYS A 235 34.68 -19.11 -21.71
N LYS A 236 33.66 -18.68 -20.94
CA LYS A 236 32.25 -19.05 -21.22
C LYS A 236 31.80 -18.60 -22.62
N ASN A 237 32.23 -17.42 -23.08
CA ASN A 237 31.98 -16.93 -24.43
C ASN A 237 32.82 -17.65 -25.52
N GLN A 238 33.94 -18.26 -25.18
CA GLN A 238 34.70 -19.13 -26.10
C GLN A 238 34.02 -20.50 -26.21
N VAL A 239 33.66 -21.13 -25.09
CA VAL A 239 32.93 -22.41 -25.02
C VAL A 239 31.61 -22.33 -25.79
N ALA A 240 30.81 -21.28 -25.60
CA ALA A 240 29.57 -21.09 -26.36
C ALA A 240 29.79 -20.97 -27.88
N ARG A 241 30.87 -20.31 -28.32
CA ARG A 241 31.22 -20.20 -29.74
C ARG A 241 31.77 -21.51 -30.31
N ALA A 242 32.57 -22.23 -29.54
CA ALA A 242 33.15 -23.52 -29.91
C ALA A 242 32.06 -24.58 -30.09
N ALA A 243 31.09 -24.65 -29.16
CA ALA A 243 29.92 -25.51 -29.26
C ALA A 243 29.04 -25.16 -30.48
N ALA A 244 28.87 -23.88 -30.79
CA ALA A 244 28.14 -23.43 -31.98
C ALA A 244 28.90 -23.67 -33.31
N ALA A 245 30.23 -23.77 -33.27
CA ALA A 245 31.09 -23.98 -34.43
C ALA A 245 31.52 -25.44 -34.64
N GLY A 246 31.20 -26.35 -33.72
CA GLY A 246 31.60 -27.76 -33.79
C GLY A 246 33.10 -28.00 -33.62
N SER A 247 33.80 -27.16 -32.84
CA SER A 247 35.26 -27.23 -32.66
C SER A 247 35.66 -27.49 -31.20
N ASP A 248 36.36 -28.60 -30.92
CA ASP A 248 36.69 -28.99 -29.53
C ASP A 248 37.93 -28.27 -28.94
N VAL A 249 38.70 -27.53 -29.75
CA VAL A 249 39.98 -26.94 -29.31
C VAL A 249 39.80 -25.49 -28.85
N ILE A 250 39.69 -25.31 -27.53
CA ILE A 250 39.68 -24.00 -26.87
C ILE A 250 41.02 -23.79 -26.17
N GLN A 251 41.72 -22.69 -26.46
CA GLN A 251 42.86 -22.23 -25.65
C GLN A 251 42.40 -21.13 -24.70
N PRO A 252 42.17 -21.42 -23.40
CA PRO A 252 41.77 -20.40 -22.46
C PRO A 252 42.94 -19.42 -22.18
N PRO A 253 42.65 -18.14 -21.86
CA PRO A 253 43.68 -17.20 -21.43
C PRO A 253 44.31 -17.66 -20.11
N PRO A 254 45.64 -17.54 -19.93
CA PRO A 254 46.29 -17.91 -18.67
C PRO A 254 45.92 -16.93 -17.56
N LEU A 255 45.54 -17.44 -16.39
CA LEU A 255 45.28 -16.59 -15.22
C LEU A 255 46.59 -16.01 -14.67
N ALA A 256 46.58 -14.71 -14.37
CA ALA A 256 47.58 -14.10 -13.51
C ALA A 256 47.25 -14.43 -12.04
N TYR A 257 48.23 -14.94 -11.30
CA TYR A 257 48.12 -15.27 -9.88
C TYR A 257 49.38 -14.85 -9.13
N LYS A 258 49.28 -14.73 -7.80
CA LYS A 258 50.41 -14.59 -6.88
C LYS A 258 50.57 -15.89 -6.10
N LYS A 259 51.81 -16.32 -5.84
CA LYS A 259 52.09 -17.56 -5.09
C LYS A 259 52.98 -17.28 -3.89
N TRP A 260 52.51 -17.65 -2.72
CA TRP A 260 53.15 -17.44 -1.42
C TRP A 260 53.56 -18.78 -0.80
N GLY A 261 54.81 -18.93 -0.40
CA GLY A 261 55.29 -20.10 0.35
C GLY A 261 55.16 -19.78 1.83
N LEU A 262 54.28 -20.50 2.53
CA LEU A 262 53.97 -20.23 3.94
C LEU A 262 55.05 -20.88 4.80
N GLN A 263 55.75 -20.07 5.58
CA GLN A 263 56.88 -20.50 6.42
C GLN A 263 56.53 -20.38 7.90
N ASP A 264 57.34 -21.02 8.76
CA ASP A 264 57.27 -20.95 10.23
C ASP A 264 56.01 -21.56 10.88
N MET A 265 55.25 -22.39 10.14
CA MET A 265 54.12 -23.16 10.66
C MET A 265 54.28 -24.66 10.41
N ASP A 266 54.05 -25.50 11.42
CA ASP A 266 54.24 -26.96 11.30
C ASP A 266 53.18 -27.61 10.41
N THR A 267 51.90 -27.26 10.62
CA THR A 267 50.77 -27.76 9.82
C THR A 267 49.71 -26.68 9.62
N ILE A 268 49.17 -26.59 8.41
CA ILE A 268 48.11 -25.64 8.05
C ILE A 268 46.92 -26.41 7.48
N VAL A 269 45.71 -26.15 7.99
CA VAL A 269 44.48 -26.85 7.56
C VAL A 269 43.44 -25.93 6.93
N ASP A 270 43.44 -24.66 7.30
CA ASP A 270 42.50 -23.66 6.80
C ASP A 270 43.07 -22.24 6.92
N HIS A 271 42.53 -21.31 6.11
CA HIS A 271 43.02 -19.93 6.02
C HIS A 271 41.88 -18.91 5.91
N CYS A 272 42.20 -17.62 6.01
CA CYS A 272 41.35 -16.55 5.48
C CYS A 272 42.18 -15.43 4.87
N SER A 273 41.70 -14.87 3.75
CA SER A 273 42.14 -13.58 3.22
C SER A 273 41.32 -12.51 3.91
N VAL A 274 41.96 -11.67 4.71
CA VAL A 274 41.30 -10.56 5.42
C VAL A 274 41.18 -9.33 4.50
N GLY A 275 42.17 -9.14 3.64
CA GLY A 275 42.24 -8.04 2.69
C GLY A 275 43.38 -7.07 2.98
N VAL A 276 43.30 -5.89 2.38
CA VAL A 276 44.33 -4.84 2.44
C VAL A 276 44.15 -4.00 3.69
N MET A 277 45.15 -4.00 4.57
CA MET A 277 45.22 -3.10 5.71
C MET A 277 46.43 -2.16 5.63
N THR A 278 46.31 -1.04 6.34
CA THR A 278 47.40 -0.11 6.63
C THR A 278 47.47 0.08 8.14
N LEU A 279 48.65 -0.11 8.74
CA LEU A 279 48.85 0.18 10.16
C LEU A 279 48.64 1.67 10.42
N CYS A 280 48.02 2.02 11.55
CA CYS A 280 48.00 3.41 12.00
C CYS A 280 49.41 3.84 12.44
N VAL A 281 49.70 5.15 12.47
CA VAL A 281 51.02 5.67 12.82
C VAL A 281 51.47 5.21 14.22
N PHE A 282 50.53 5.10 15.17
CA PHE A 282 50.82 4.56 16.50
C PHE A 282 51.27 3.10 16.46
N ASP A 283 50.54 2.22 15.77
CA ASP A 283 50.91 0.80 15.64
C ASP A 283 52.21 0.62 14.84
N GLN A 284 52.45 1.46 13.83
CA GLN A 284 53.70 1.49 13.09
C GLN A 284 54.89 1.86 14.00
N MET A 285 54.78 2.93 14.79
CA MET A 285 55.80 3.35 15.76
C MET A 285 56.01 2.31 16.88
N LYS A 286 54.92 1.74 17.40
CA LYS A 286 54.94 0.65 18.38
C LYS A 286 55.67 -0.58 17.84
N ASN A 287 55.31 -1.06 16.65
CA ASN A 287 55.93 -2.24 16.05
C ASN A 287 57.40 -1.99 15.71
N ALA A 288 57.74 -0.80 15.20
CA ALA A 288 59.13 -0.40 14.97
C ALA A 288 59.93 -0.37 16.29
N SER A 289 59.38 0.20 17.35
CA SER A 289 60.03 0.27 18.68
C SER A 289 60.23 -1.11 19.32
N ILE A 290 59.25 -2.02 19.17
CA ILE A 290 59.31 -3.39 19.71
C ILE A 290 60.33 -4.24 18.93
N LEU A 291 60.35 -4.15 17.59
CA LEU A 291 61.20 -5.00 16.74
C LEU A 291 62.62 -4.46 16.53
N GLY A 292 62.79 -3.14 16.44
CA GLY A 292 64.07 -2.48 16.15
C GLY A 292 64.68 -1.70 17.32
N GLY A 293 63.99 -1.62 18.47
CA GLY A 293 64.46 -0.90 19.65
C GLY A 293 64.61 0.61 19.44
N PHE A 294 65.49 1.22 20.24
CA PHE A 294 65.71 2.68 20.26
C PHE A 294 66.20 3.28 18.93
N HIS A 295 66.79 2.47 18.05
CA HIS A 295 67.34 2.92 16.76
C HIS A 295 66.41 2.65 15.56
N ALA A 296 65.16 2.23 15.79
CA ALA A 296 64.22 1.91 14.72
C ALA A 296 63.80 3.16 13.93
N SER A 297 64.01 3.13 12.61
CA SER A 297 63.54 4.20 11.71
C SER A 297 62.11 3.92 11.20
N VAL A 298 61.23 4.92 11.32
CA VAL A 298 59.84 4.84 10.88
C VAL A 298 59.67 5.63 9.58
N LYS A 299 59.15 4.99 8.53
CA LYS A 299 58.80 5.67 7.27
C LYS A 299 57.53 6.51 7.45
N GLY A 300 57.52 7.73 6.93
CA GLY A 300 56.40 8.69 7.11
C GLY A 300 55.04 8.20 6.59
N ASN A 301 55.02 7.30 5.61
CA ASN A 301 53.81 6.58 5.19
C ASN A 301 53.95 5.08 5.53
N PRO A 302 53.02 4.48 6.30
CA PRO A 302 52.99 3.04 6.51
C PRO A 302 52.69 2.31 5.18
N PRO A 303 53.34 1.16 4.90
CA PRO A 303 53.02 0.38 3.71
C PRO A 303 51.64 -0.26 3.83
N ALA A 304 50.92 -0.33 2.70
CA ALA A 304 49.75 -1.20 2.58
C ALA A 304 50.20 -2.67 2.50
N MET A 305 49.41 -3.56 3.09
CA MET A 305 49.74 -4.98 3.17
C MET A 305 48.47 -5.83 3.21
N SER A 306 48.47 -6.90 2.42
CA SER A 306 47.43 -7.92 2.43
C SER A 306 47.64 -8.83 3.65
N GLN A 307 46.65 -8.91 4.54
CA GLN A 307 46.66 -9.81 5.70
C GLN A 307 46.02 -11.15 5.35
N TYR A 308 46.76 -12.21 5.65
CA TYR A 308 46.28 -13.59 5.61
C TYR A 308 46.45 -14.22 6.99
N VAL A 309 45.48 -15.05 7.40
CA VAL A 309 45.53 -15.77 8.68
C VAL A 309 45.32 -17.25 8.43
N THR A 310 46.15 -18.11 9.02
CA THR A 310 46.02 -19.57 8.94
C THR A 310 45.77 -20.18 10.30
N VAL A 311 45.19 -21.38 10.31
CA VAL A 311 45.00 -22.21 11.50
C VAL A 311 45.51 -23.62 11.25
N GLY A 312 45.92 -24.28 12.33
CA GLY A 312 46.56 -25.59 12.29
C GLY A 312 47.44 -25.80 13.52
N GLY A 313 48.61 -26.41 13.34
CA GLY A 313 49.58 -26.68 14.40
C GLY A 313 50.83 -25.78 14.32
N GLY A 314 51.31 -25.37 15.50
CA GLY A 314 52.63 -24.77 15.68
C GLY A 314 52.92 -23.56 14.79
N PRO A 315 52.30 -22.37 15.01
CA PRO A 315 51.38 -22.00 16.09
C PRO A 315 49.90 -22.32 15.79
N TYR A 316 49.03 -22.27 16.80
CA TYR A 316 47.58 -22.52 16.68
C TYR A 316 46.87 -21.59 15.67
N THR A 317 47.35 -20.35 15.56
CA THR A 317 46.91 -19.39 14.53
C THR A 317 48.12 -18.56 14.10
N GLY A 318 48.39 -18.46 12.80
CA GLY A 318 49.49 -17.68 12.23
C GLY A 318 48.98 -16.48 11.42
N PHE A 319 49.59 -15.31 11.61
CA PHE A 319 49.28 -14.08 10.88
C PHE A 319 50.42 -13.73 9.92
N TYR A 320 50.09 -13.56 8.63
CA TYR A 320 51.03 -13.26 7.55
C TYR A 320 50.69 -11.93 6.89
N TYR A 321 51.72 -11.14 6.57
CA TYR A 321 51.57 -9.82 5.95
C TYR A 321 52.38 -9.72 4.65
N ALA A 322 51.68 -9.74 3.52
CA ALA A 322 52.26 -9.54 2.20
C ALA A 322 52.26 -8.03 1.85
N VAL A 323 53.44 -7.43 1.70
CA VAL A 323 53.58 -5.98 1.44
C VAL A 323 53.21 -5.66 -0.01
N GLU A 324 52.25 -4.75 -0.19
CA GLU A 324 51.82 -4.33 -1.53
C GLU A 324 52.89 -3.50 -2.24
N GLY A 325 52.91 -3.57 -3.58
CA GLY A 325 53.94 -2.94 -4.39
C GLY A 325 55.30 -3.66 -4.39
N SER A 326 55.47 -4.74 -3.61
CA SER A 326 56.60 -5.65 -3.81
C SER A 326 56.44 -6.37 -5.16
N SER A 327 57.36 -6.12 -6.09
CA SER A 327 57.33 -6.73 -7.41
C SER A 327 57.76 -8.20 -7.31
N GLN A 328 56.78 -9.11 -7.26
CA GLN A 328 57.05 -10.48 -7.67
C GLN A 328 57.49 -10.48 -9.15
N PRO A 329 58.43 -11.35 -9.55
CA PRO A 329 58.84 -11.46 -10.95
C PRO A 329 57.67 -12.00 -11.77
N LEU A 330 56.89 -11.10 -12.37
CA LEU A 330 55.87 -11.39 -13.39
C LEU A 330 56.55 -11.84 -14.69
N LEU A 331 57.23 -12.99 -14.64
CA LEU A 331 57.74 -13.73 -15.79
C LEU A 331 56.56 -14.42 -16.49
N SER A 332 55.70 -13.59 -17.07
CA SER A 332 54.55 -14.06 -17.84
C SER A 332 55.02 -14.96 -18.98
N HIS A 333 54.89 -16.28 -18.75
CA HIS A 333 55.21 -17.32 -19.72
C HIS A 333 54.43 -17.17 -21.05
N VAL A 334 53.45 -16.26 -21.11
CA VAL A 334 52.83 -15.73 -22.33
C VAL A 334 53.87 -15.39 -23.41
N ALA A 335 54.95 -14.68 -23.08
CA ALA A 335 55.95 -14.29 -24.08
C ALA A 335 56.69 -15.51 -24.67
N LEU A 336 57.03 -16.48 -23.84
CA LEU A 336 57.93 -17.59 -24.20
C LEU A 336 57.17 -18.83 -24.72
N ALA A 337 55.95 -19.08 -24.24
CA ALA A 337 55.07 -20.13 -24.74
C ALA A 337 54.38 -19.75 -26.05
N VAL A 338 54.08 -18.47 -26.29
CA VAL A 338 53.65 -18.00 -27.62
C VAL A 338 54.81 -18.08 -28.61
N ALA A 339 56.03 -17.68 -28.21
CA ALA A 339 57.22 -17.84 -29.06
C ALA A 339 57.52 -19.32 -29.42
N SER A 340 57.47 -20.25 -28.46
CA SER A 340 57.79 -21.66 -28.70
C SER A 340 56.69 -22.44 -29.45
N LYS A 341 55.41 -22.04 -29.33
CA LYS A 341 54.33 -22.60 -30.15
C LYS A 341 54.24 -21.98 -31.55
N LEU A 342 54.65 -20.73 -31.75
CA LEU A 342 54.77 -20.16 -33.10
C LEU A 342 55.85 -20.88 -33.92
N THR A 343 56.95 -21.31 -33.29
CA THR A 343 57.97 -22.12 -33.99
C THR A 343 57.51 -23.54 -34.35
N SER A 344 56.62 -24.18 -33.57
CA SER A 344 56.12 -25.53 -33.91
C SER A 344 54.89 -25.51 -34.84
N ALA A 345 53.98 -24.55 -34.69
CA ALA A 345 52.82 -24.40 -35.57
C ALA A 345 53.20 -24.09 -37.03
N LEU A 346 54.34 -23.41 -37.25
CA LEU A 346 54.86 -23.16 -38.59
C LEU A 346 55.43 -24.42 -39.28
N PHE A 347 55.74 -25.50 -38.55
CA PHE A 347 56.20 -26.77 -39.15
C PHE A 347 55.06 -27.77 -39.42
N SER A 348 53.91 -27.66 -38.74
CA SER A 348 52.73 -28.51 -39.03
C SER A 348 51.74 -27.91 -40.04
N ALA A 349 51.87 -26.64 -40.42
CA ALA A 349 50.97 -25.97 -41.35
C ALA A 349 51.44 -25.96 -42.83
N ALA A 350 52.48 -26.73 -43.18
CA ALA A 350 53.13 -26.67 -44.50
C ALA A 350 53.36 -28.04 -45.19
N SER A 351 52.65 -29.10 -44.78
CA SER A 351 52.74 -30.45 -45.39
C SER A 351 51.39 -30.91 -45.94
N GLY A 352 50.92 -30.24 -47.01
CA GLY A 352 49.59 -30.41 -47.58
C GLY A 352 49.50 -30.58 -49.11
N TRP A 353 50.61 -30.82 -49.81
CA TRP A 353 50.60 -31.18 -51.24
C TRP A 353 51.78 -32.10 -51.56
N LEU A 354 51.50 -33.23 -52.23
CA LEU A 354 52.41 -34.28 -52.73
C LEU A 354 52.99 -35.29 -51.70
N GLY A 355 52.46 -36.52 -51.76
CA GLY A 355 53.28 -37.67 -52.18
C GLY A 355 53.94 -38.58 -51.14
N TRP A 356 53.39 -39.80 -51.05
CA TRP A 356 54.07 -41.09 -50.77
C TRP A 356 54.20 -41.63 -49.33
N ASN A 357 54.03 -42.96 -49.25
CA ASN A 357 54.10 -43.82 -48.06
C ASN A 357 55.43 -43.79 -47.30
N LYS A 358 55.35 -43.86 -45.96
CA LYS A 358 55.92 -45.01 -45.21
C LYS A 358 55.47 -45.07 -43.74
N HIS A 359 55.26 -46.30 -43.26
CA HIS A 359 55.24 -46.63 -41.83
C HIS A 359 56.48 -46.09 -41.10
N LYS A 360 56.28 -45.57 -39.89
CA LYS A 360 57.23 -45.65 -38.76
C LYS A 360 56.51 -45.40 -37.42
N ASN A 361 57.00 -46.04 -36.38
CA ASN A 361 56.39 -46.13 -35.05
C ASN A 361 55.97 -44.77 -34.45
N GLU A 362 54.81 -44.77 -33.79
CA GLU A 362 54.54 -43.84 -32.70
C GLU A 362 55.24 -44.37 -31.44
N GLU A 363 56.24 -43.63 -30.95
CA GLU A 363 56.67 -43.76 -29.55
C GLU A 363 55.75 -42.90 -28.68
N GLU A 364 55.33 -43.43 -27.53
CA GLU A 364 54.46 -42.72 -26.60
C GLU A 364 55.13 -41.43 -26.08
N VAL A 365 54.61 -40.28 -26.50
CA VAL A 365 55.01 -38.99 -25.91
C VAL A 365 54.43 -38.90 -24.50
N GLN A 366 55.24 -39.26 -23.50
CA GLN A 366 54.90 -39.08 -22.09
C GLN A 366 54.47 -37.62 -21.84
N LYS A 367 53.24 -37.43 -21.34
CA LYS A 367 52.70 -36.12 -20.94
C LYS A 367 53.53 -35.55 -19.79
N GLN A 368 54.55 -34.73 -20.10
CA GLN A 368 55.26 -33.95 -19.08
C GLN A 368 54.30 -32.98 -18.41
N LYS A 369 54.24 -33.01 -17.07
CA LYS A 369 53.46 -32.04 -16.28
C LYS A 369 53.95 -30.61 -16.58
N PRO A 370 53.05 -29.60 -16.64
CA PRO A 370 53.45 -28.22 -16.86
C PRO A 370 54.32 -27.73 -15.71
N LYS A 371 55.42 -27.03 -16.03
CA LYS A 371 56.33 -26.47 -15.01
C LYS A 371 55.60 -25.42 -14.17
N VAL A 372 55.57 -25.63 -12.86
CA VAL A 372 54.96 -24.73 -11.89
C VAL A 372 55.99 -23.72 -11.36
N GLU A 373 55.58 -22.48 -11.15
CA GLU A 373 56.44 -21.41 -10.62
C GLU A 373 56.79 -21.59 -9.13
N PRO A 374 58.00 -21.16 -8.71
CA PRO A 374 58.42 -21.17 -7.30
C PRO A 374 57.61 -20.15 -6.49
N ALA A 375 57.34 -20.49 -5.23
CA ALA A 375 56.56 -19.64 -4.33
C ALA A 375 57.43 -18.51 -3.74
N THR A 376 56.89 -17.30 -3.60
CA THR A 376 57.54 -16.20 -2.88
C THR A 376 57.43 -16.47 -1.37
N PRO A 377 58.54 -16.54 -0.61
CA PRO A 377 58.48 -16.88 0.82
C PRO A 377 57.72 -15.81 1.61
N LEU A 378 56.84 -16.27 2.51
CA LEU A 378 55.99 -15.46 3.36
C LEU A 378 56.02 -16.04 4.78
N THR A 379 56.83 -15.40 5.64
CA THR A 379 57.05 -15.79 7.04
C THR A 379 55.92 -15.31 7.96
N ILE A 380 55.73 -16.00 9.09
CA ILE A 380 54.80 -15.54 10.13
C ILE A 380 55.28 -14.20 10.70
N ARG A 381 54.33 -13.28 10.94
CA ARG A 381 54.59 -12.00 11.60
C ARG A 381 54.36 -12.07 13.11
N PHE A 382 53.30 -12.75 13.50
CA PHE A 382 53.05 -13.23 14.85
C PHE A 382 51.99 -14.34 14.79
N GLY A 383 51.82 -15.06 15.89
CA GLY A 383 50.76 -16.06 16.01
C GLY A 383 50.22 -16.11 17.43
N LEU A 384 49.22 -16.96 17.64
CA LEU A 384 48.76 -17.36 18.96
C LEU A 384 49.44 -18.68 19.32
N PRO A 385 50.46 -18.68 20.20
CA PRO A 385 51.18 -19.89 20.56
C PRO A 385 50.38 -20.72 21.58
N ASP A 386 49.87 -21.88 21.14
CA ASP A 386 49.40 -22.96 22.01
C ASP A 386 49.89 -24.28 21.42
N SER A 387 51.02 -24.78 21.90
CA SER A 387 51.74 -25.91 21.30
C SER A 387 51.05 -27.27 21.46
N ARG A 388 49.94 -27.33 22.22
CA ARG A 388 49.16 -28.55 22.42
C ARG A 388 47.85 -28.57 21.65
N ARG A 389 47.53 -27.49 20.92
CA ARG A 389 46.23 -27.27 20.29
C ARG A 389 46.39 -27.12 18.79
N HIS A 390 45.61 -27.90 18.05
CA HIS A 390 45.47 -27.74 16.62
C HIS A 390 44.17 -27.00 16.30
N GLY A 391 44.27 -25.95 15.49
CA GLY A 391 43.10 -25.29 14.90
C GLY A 391 42.55 -26.13 13.75
N GLU A 392 41.24 -26.29 13.68
CA GLU A 392 40.58 -27.16 12.68
C GLU A 392 39.93 -26.35 11.54
N SER A 393 39.39 -25.16 11.83
CA SER A 393 38.75 -24.29 10.84
C SER A 393 38.76 -22.83 11.26
N ILE A 394 38.71 -21.91 10.29
CA ILE A 394 38.59 -20.46 10.52
C ILE A 394 37.48 -19.83 9.67
N CYS A 395 36.55 -19.15 10.35
CA CYS A 395 35.36 -18.55 9.79
C CYS A 395 35.41 -17.02 9.92
N LEU A 396 35.76 -16.34 8.83
CA LEU A 396 35.87 -14.87 8.72
C LEU A 396 34.49 -14.20 8.73
N SER A 397 34.32 -13.11 9.49
CA SER A 397 33.08 -12.33 9.51
C SER A 397 32.91 -11.50 8.23
N PRO A 398 31.68 -11.15 7.80
CA PRO A 398 31.44 -10.43 6.55
C PRO A 398 32.14 -9.06 6.46
N CYS A 399 32.45 -8.44 7.61
CA CYS A 399 33.20 -7.18 7.69
C CYS A 399 34.73 -7.33 7.76
N ASN A 400 35.25 -8.56 7.65
CA ASN A 400 36.68 -8.88 7.71
C ASN A 400 37.42 -8.42 8.99
N THR A 401 36.71 -8.11 10.08
CA THR A 401 37.33 -7.64 11.34
C THR A 401 37.45 -8.72 12.41
N LEU A 402 36.65 -9.78 12.31
CA LEU A 402 36.56 -10.85 13.30
C LEU A 402 36.66 -12.21 12.62
N ALA A 403 37.18 -13.21 13.32
CA ALA A 403 37.05 -14.61 12.90
C ALA A 403 36.71 -15.52 14.08
N GLY A 404 35.90 -16.55 13.83
CA GLY A 404 35.76 -17.69 14.75
C GLY A 404 36.71 -18.81 14.34
N VAL A 405 37.44 -19.39 15.28
CA VAL A 405 38.34 -20.54 15.08
C VAL A 405 37.85 -21.72 15.93
N THR A 406 37.81 -22.92 15.35
CA THR A 406 37.53 -24.17 16.09
C THR A 406 38.81 -24.92 16.43
N ASP A 407 38.80 -25.70 17.50
CA ASP A 407 39.94 -26.51 17.94
C ASP A 407 39.60 -27.94 18.32
N ASP A 408 40.64 -28.79 18.27
CA ASP A 408 40.68 -30.20 18.67
C ASP A 408 40.23 -30.47 20.12
N PHE A 409 40.32 -29.47 21.00
CA PHE A 409 39.77 -29.54 22.36
C PHE A 409 38.26 -29.25 22.45
N GLY A 410 37.58 -29.03 21.32
CA GLY A 410 36.16 -28.73 21.26
C GLY A 410 35.81 -27.36 21.82
N ARG A 411 36.51 -26.33 21.36
CA ARG A 411 36.27 -24.93 21.72
C ARG A 411 36.13 -24.08 20.47
N VAL A 412 35.42 -22.98 20.63
CA VAL A 412 35.33 -21.91 19.62
C VAL A 412 36.03 -20.69 20.19
N THR A 413 36.97 -20.10 19.47
CA THR A 413 37.69 -18.88 19.85
C THR A 413 37.33 -17.75 18.89
N LEU A 414 36.84 -16.63 19.42
CA LEU A 414 36.62 -15.40 18.65
C LEU A 414 37.90 -14.56 18.65
N LEU A 415 38.41 -14.25 17.46
CA LEU A 415 39.59 -13.41 17.22
C LEU A 415 39.20 -12.02 16.71
N ASP A 416 39.90 -11.01 17.21
CA ASP A 416 40.03 -9.69 16.59
C ASP A 416 41.20 -9.73 15.60
N LEU A 417 40.92 -9.54 14.31
CA LEU A 417 41.93 -9.68 13.25
C LEU A 417 42.80 -8.43 13.07
N ALA A 418 42.26 -7.26 13.42
CA ALA A 418 43.02 -6.00 13.37
C ALA A 418 44.01 -5.92 14.52
N ARG A 419 43.62 -6.39 15.71
CA ARG A 419 44.46 -6.39 16.92
C ARG A 419 45.27 -7.67 17.11
N GLY A 420 44.91 -8.76 16.44
CA GLY A 420 45.59 -10.06 16.55
C GLY A 420 45.37 -10.79 17.88
N VAL A 421 44.21 -10.60 18.53
CA VAL A 421 43.95 -11.12 19.89
C VAL A 421 42.67 -11.96 19.98
N ALA A 422 42.64 -12.92 20.90
CA ALA A 422 41.41 -13.63 21.25
C ALA A 422 40.53 -12.78 22.19
N ILE A 423 39.28 -12.53 21.79
CA ILE A 423 38.28 -11.75 22.54
C ILE A 423 37.49 -12.65 23.51
N ARG A 424 37.11 -13.85 23.05
CA ARG A 424 36.18 -14.75 23.77
C ARG A 424 36.40 -16.21 23.36
N MET A 425 36.09 -17.13 24.27
CA MET A 425 36.13 -18.56 24.03
C MET A 425 34.87 -19.26 24.56
N TRP A 426 34.27 -20.14 23.77
CA TRP A 426 33.20 -21.04 24.17
C TRP A 426 33.77 -22.47 24.30
N LYS A 427 33.38 -23.22 25.33
CA LYS A 427 33.89 -24.57 25.63
C LYS A 427 32.77 -25.61 25.51
N GLY A 428 33.10 -26.83 25.08
CA GLY A 428 32.11 -27.92 24.92
C GLY A 428 31.47 -27.99 23.52
N TYR A 429 32.16 -27.44 22.52
CA TYR A 429 31.75 -27.32 21.13
C TYR A 429 32.67 -28.17 20.24
N ARG A 430 32.72 -29.49 20.50
CA ARG A 430 33.44 -30.45 19.64
C ARG A 430 32.78 -30.53 18.27
N ASP A 431 33.61 -30.63 17.23
CA ASP A 431 33.23 -30.71 15.81
C ASP A 431 32.30 -29.56 15.36
N ALA A 432 32.38 -28.41 16.03
CA ALA A 432 31.46 -27.32 15.79
C ALA A 432 31.66 -26.67 14.41
N GLN A 433 30.57 -26.18 13.82
CA GLN A 433 30.59 -25.47 12.55
C GLN A 433 30.14 -24.03 12.77
N LEU A 434 30.82 -23.09 12.13
CA LEU A 434 30.68 -21.65 12.39
C LEU A 434 30.17 -20.92 11.15
N GLY A 435 29.25 -19.97 11.36
CA GLY A 435 28.78 -19.04 10.34
C GLY A 435 28.49 -17.67 10.93
N TRP A 436 28.39 -16.65 10.09
CA TRP A 436 28.11 -15.28 10.51
C TRP A 436 26.86 -14.73 9.84
N LEU A 437 26.00 -14.07 10.61
CA LEU A 437 24.75 -13.49 10.10
C LEU A 437 24.70 -11.99 10.38
N GLN A 438 24.49 -11.21 9.33
CA GLN A 438 24.42 -9.76 9.34
C GLN A 438 22.97 -9.29 9.17
N VAL A 439 22.41 -8.63 10.19
CA VAL A 439 21.02 -8.14 10.18
C VAL A 439 21.02 -6.62 9.98
N PRO A 440 20.38 -6.07 8.94
CA PRO A 440 20.23 -4.62 8.76
C PRO A 440 19.21 -4.01 9.74
N GLU A 441 19.40 -2.74 10.07
CA GLU A 441 18.41 -1.92 10.78
C GLU A 441 17.23 -1.59 9.86
N GLU A 442 16.01 -1.95 10.28
CA GLU A 442 14.77 -1.62 9.57
C GLU A 442 14.45 -0.13 9.72
N ARG A 443 14.29 0.59 8.60
CA ARG A 443 13.72 1.94 8.62
C ARG A 443 12.20 1.85 8.75
N VAL A 444 11.63 2.77 9.54
CA VAL A 444 10.20 3.09 9.47
C VAL A 444 10.03 4.08 8.31
N ASP A 445 9.02 3.89 7.45
CA ASP A 445 8.78 4.70 6.23
C ASP A 445 8.35 6.16 6.49
N ARG A 446 8.63 6.73 7.67
CA ARG A 446 8.13 8.05 8.10
C ARG A 446 9.00 9.25 7.72
N GLU A 447 10.13 9.07 7.04
CA GLU A 447 10.99 10.18 6.62
C GLU A 447 11.32 10.11 5.12
N LEU A 448 10.45 10.73 4.32
CA LEU A 448 10.65 11.05 2.90
C LEU A 448 11.65 12.21 2.66
N SER A 449 12.60 12.40 3.58
CA SER A 449 13.61 13.45 3.51
C SER A 449 14.81 12.99 2.67
N PRO A 450 15.14 13.66 1.54
CA PRO A 450 16.23 13.24 0.65
C PRO A 450 17.63 13.63 1.13
N SER A 451 17.77 14.15 2.36
CA SER A 451 19.03 14.68 2.91
C SER A 451 19.82 13.64 3.72
N ALA A 452 21.08 13.42 3.33
CA ALA A 452 22.11 12.67 4.05
C ALA A 452 21.75 11.20 4.41
N SER A 453 21.77 10.33 3.39
CA SER A 453 21.65 8.87 3.55
C SER A 453 22.84 8.27 4.31
N HIS A 454 22.77 8.28 5.64
CA HIS A 454 23.66 7.48 6.49
C HIS A 454 23.51 6.00 6.10
N PRO A 455 24.63 5.23 5.96
CA PRO A 455 24.56 3.83 5.62
C PRO A 455 23.76 3.05 6.69
N ARG A 456 22.93 2.09 6.27
CA ARG A 456 22.14 1.27 7.19
C ARG A 456 23.05 0.65 8.25
N ARG A 457 22.71 0.79 9.53
CA ARG A 457 23.40 0.05 10.60
C ARG A 457 23.14 -1.43 10.39
N HIS A 458 24.13 -2.26 10.72
CA HIS A 458 24.00 -3.71 10.65
C HIS A 458 24.50 -4.32 11.96
N ALA A 459 23.67 -5.16 12.55
CA ALA A 459 24.07 -6.06 13.61
C ALA A 459 24.83 -7.26 13.03
N LEU A 460 25.69 -7.87 13.84
CA LEU A 460 26.45 -9.06 13.49
C LEU A 460 26.29 -10.11 14.59
N PHE A 461 25.93 -11.32 14.19
CA PHE A 461 25.73 -12.47 15.08
C PHE A 461 26.64 -13.63 14.64
N LEU A 462 27.21 -14.33 15.62
CA LEU A 462 27.92 -15.59 15.41
C LEU A 462 26.93 -16.75 15.55
N VAL A 463 26.85 -17.59 14.53
CA VAL A 463 26.06 -18.82 14.51
C VAL A 463 27.00 -19.99 14.76
N ILE A 464 26.72 -20.79 15.80
CA ILE A 464 27.50 -21.95 16.20
C ILE A 464 26.60 -23.18 16.14
N TYR A 465 26.85 -24.07 15.19
CA TYR A 465 26.24 -25.39 15.16
C TYR A 465 27.11 -26.38 15.94
N ALA A 466 26.52 -27.12 16.88
CA ALA A 466 27.19 -28.13 17.70
C ALA A 466 26.61 -29.52 17.38
N PRO A 467 27.19 -30.29 16.43
CA PRO A 467 26.59 -31.53 15.91
C PRO A 467 26.28 -32.56 16.98
N ARG A 468 27.24 -32.82 17.89
CA ARG A 468 27.06 -33.79 18.99
C ARG A 468 25.88 -33.49 19.90
N ARG A 469 25.55 -32.20 20.09
CA ARG A 469 24.43 -31.73 20.91
C ARG A 469 23.12 -31.66 20.11
N GLY A 470 23.17 -31.57 18.78
CA GLY A 470 22.00 -31.29 17.94
C GLY A 470 21.43 -29.90 18.20
N ILE A 471 22.28 -28.89 18.40
CA ILE A 471 21.86 -27.52 18.73
C ILE A 471 22.55 -26.51 17.81
N LEU A 472 21.75 -25.59 17.26
CA LEU A 472 22.20 -24.39 16.56
C LEU A 472 22.03 -23.19 17.50
N GLU A 473 23.13 -22.56 17.92
CA GLU A 473 23.12 -21.40 18.81
C GLU A 473 23.48 -20.10 18.09
N VAL A 474 22.88 -19.00 18.52
CA VAL A 474 23.07 -17.66 17.97
C VAL A 474 23.56 -16.73 19.06
N TRP A 475 24.71 -16.10 18.86
CA TRP A 475 25.39 -15.27 19.84
C TRP A 475 25.55 -13.83 19.34
N GLY A 476 25.24 -12.85 20.21
CA GLY A 476 25.52 -11.44 19.97
C GLY A 476 27.02 -11.16 19.92
N MET A 477 27.40 -10.08 19.23
CA MET A 477 28.81 -9.74 18.96
C MET A 477 29.69 -9.63 20.21
N GLN A 478 30.96 -10.04 20.09
CA GLN A 478 32.01 -9.97 21.10
C GLN A 478 31.59 -10.54 22.48
N HIS A 479 31.06 -9.69 23.37
CA HIS A 479 30.65 -10.05 24.73
C HIS A 479 29.13 -10.24 24.89
N GLY A 480 28.34 -10.15 23.80
CA GLY A 480 26.88 -10.28 23.83
C GLY A 480 26.36 -11.65 24.31
N PRO A 481 25.09 -11.71 24.77
CA PRO A 481 24.46 -12.94 25.22
C PRO A 481 24.13 -13.89 24.05
N ARG A 482 23.68 -15.11 24.38
CA ARG A 482 23.03 -16.00 23.42
C ARG A 482 21.61 -15.48 23.16
N VAL A 483 21.31 -15.11 21.92
CA VAL A 483 20.01 -14.50 21.52
C VAL A 483 19.03 -15.52 20.93
N GLY A 484 19.51 -16.71 20.58
CA GLY A 484 18.70 -17.82 20.08
C GLY A 484 19.39 -19.16 20.25
N ALA A 485 18.61 -20.22 20.39
CA ALA A 485 19.06 -21.60 20.36
C ALA A 485 17.94 -22.46 19.77
N PHE A 486 18.28 -23.37 18.86
CA PHE A 486 17.33 -24.24 18.16
C PHE A 486 17.81 -25.69 18.24
N THR A 487 16.92 -26.59 18.62
CA THR A 487 17.15 -28.04 18.50
C THR A 487 17.05 -28.45 17.03
N VAL A 488 18.06 -29.14 16.53
CA VAL A 488 18.23 -29.51 15.12
C VAL A 488 18.85 -30.92 14.99
N GLY A 489 18.77 -31.54 13.82
CA GLY A 489 19.34 -32.87 13.61
C GLY A 489 20.85 -32.92 13.87
N LYS A 490 21.35 -33.98 14.51
CA LYS A 490 22.78 -34.17 14.86
C LYS A 490 23.73 -34.32 13.67
N HIS A 491 23.17 -34.54 12.47
CA HIS A 491 23.93 -34.79 11.24
C HIS A 491 23.75 -33.68 10.19
N CYS A 492 23.12 -32.56 10.54
CA CYS A 492 23.02 -31.39 9.66
C CYS A 492 24.41 -30.86 9.27
N ARG A 493 24.45 -30.00 8.24
CA ARG A 493 25.65 -29.27 7.83
C ARG A 493 25.35 -27.77 7.76
N LEU A 494 26.12 -26.98 8.49
CA LEU A 494 26.05 -25.52 8.43
C LEU A 494 26.85 -25.04 7.22
N LEU A 495 26.18 -24.38 6.29
CA LEU A 495 26.80 -23.79 5.11
C LEU A 495 26.87 -22.27 5.33
N TYR A 496 28.08 -21.71 5.23
CA TYR A 496 28.34 -20.28 5.37
C TYR A 496 29.00 -19.74 4.10
N ALA A 497 28.33 -18.78 3.47
CA ALA A 497 28.81 -18.06 2.31
C ALA A 497 29.28 -16.66 2.74
N GLY A 498 30.54 -16.55 3.16
CA GLY A 498 31.18 -15.29 3.59
C GLY A 498 31.49 -14.29 2.46
N TYR A 499 30.82 -14.41 1.31
CA TYR A 499 31.03 -13.63 0.09
C TYR A 499 29.69 -13.42 -0.63
N ARG A 500 29.66 -12.57 -1.65
CA ARG A 500 28.48 -12.20 -2.44
C ARG A 500 28.77 -12.45 -3.93
N LEU A 501 28.27 -11.61 -4.84
CA LEU A 501 28.62 -11.68 -6.25
C LEU A 501 30.03 -11.13 -6.47
N MET A 502 30.79 -11.78 -7.36
CA MET A 502 32.05 -11.29 -7.89
C MET A 502 31.80 -10.41 -9.14
N GLY A 503 32.62 -9.39 -9.34
CA GLY A 503 32.50 -8.37 -10.38
C GLY A 503 31.78 -7.10 -9.94
N VAL A 504 31.71 -6.82 -8.63
CA VAL A 504 31.01 -5.67 -8.03
C VAL A 504 32.01 -4.65 -7.48
N ASN A 505 31.66 -3.36 -7.53
CA ASN A 505 32.49 -2.28 -6.99
C ASN A 505 31.65 -1.12 -6.40
N SER A 506 32.31 -0.08 -5.89
CA SER A 506 31.69 1.11 -5.31
C SER A 506 30.77 1.92 -6.25
N VAL A 507 30.85 1.73 -7.57
CA VAL A 507 29.94 2.33 -8.55
C VAL A 507 28.72 1.43 -8.80
N THR A 508 28.93 0.14 -9.05
CA THR A 508 27.85 -0.81 -9.40
C THR A 508 26.98 -1.21 -8.20
N SER A 509 27.53 -1.17 -6.99
CA SER A 509 26.83 -1.50 -5.74
C SER A 509 25.71 -0.52 -5.35
N LYS A 510 25.67 0.69 -5.92
CA LYS A 510 24.67 1.72 -5.61
C LYS A 510 23.32 1.41 -6.27
N GLY A 511 22.40 0.87 -5.48
CA GLY A 511 21.00 0.61 -5.88
C GLY A 511 20.57 -0.86 -5.82
N TRP A 512 21.44 -1.78 -5.40
CA TRP A 512 21.11 -3.21 -5.33
C TRP A 512 20.63 -3.62 -3.94
N GLN A 513 19.44 -4.22 -3.83
CA GLN A 513 19.00 -4.98 -2.65
C GLN A 513 19.28 -6.47 -2.90
N LEU A 514 20.48 -6.91 -2.53
CA LEU A 514 20.92 -8.29 -2.73
C LEU A 514 20.41 -9.19 -1.60
N HIS A 515 19.41 -10.02 -1.90
CA HIS A 515 18.99 -11.12 -1.04
C HIS A 515 20.00 -12.27 -1.13
N THR A 516 21.12 -12.16 -0.41
CA THR A 516 22.10 -13.24 -0.27
C THR A 516 21.91 -13.99 1.04
N GLN A 517 21.82 -15.32 0.98
CA GLN A 517 21.64 -16.16 2.16
C GLN A 517 23.00 -16.49 2.77
N GLN A 518 23.44 -15.70 3.76
CA GLN A 518 24.79 -15.81 4.33
C GLN A 518 25.02 -17.13 5.05
N VAL A 519 24.03 -17.62 5.81
CA VAL A 519 24.09 -18.87 6.58
C VAL A 519 22.84 -19.67 6.33
N CYS A 520 22.97 -20.97 6.11
CA CYS A 520 21.86 -21.92 6.16
C CYS A 520 22.29 -23.24 6.79
N LEU A 521 21.36 -23.93 7.42
CA LEU A 521 21.51 -25.28 7.91
C LEU A 521 20.84 -26.25 6.93
N LEU A 522 21.62 -27.18 6.39
CA LEU A 522 21.15 -28.28 5.54
C LEU A 522 20.94 -29.54 6.39
N ASP A 523 19.71 -30.05 6.42
CA ASP A 523 19.37 -31.35 7.02
C ASP A 523 19.41 -32.49 5.96
N PRO A 524 20.34 -33.47 6.07
CA PRO A 524 20.44 -34.59 5.13
C PRO A 524 19.38 -35.68 5.32
N ILE A 525 18.48 -35.56 6.31
CA ILE A 525 17.36 -36.49 6.51
C ILE A 525 16.13 -36.01 5.73
N THR A 526 15.77 -34.74 5.90
CA THR A 526 14.58 -34.12 5.27
C THR A 526 14.88 -33.45 3.92
N GLY A 527 16.13 -33.09 3.65
CA GLY A 527 16.50 -32.24 2.51
C GLY A 527 16.16 -30.76 2.72
N ALA A 528 15.73 -30.36 3.92
CA ALA A 528 15.40 -28.98 4.24
C ALA A 528 16.66 -28.10 4.34
N LEU A 529 16.60 -26.92 3.71
CA LEU A 529 17.51 -25.81 3.96
C LEU A 529 16.80 -24.75 4.81
N ARG A 530 17.33 -24.53 6.00
CA ARG A 530 16.76 -23.61 7.00
C ARG A 530 17.67 -22.42 7.25
N THR A 531 17.09 -21.24 7.36
CA THR A 531 17.76 -19.98 7.71
C THR A 531 17.33 -19.50 9.08
N VAL A 532 18.22 -18.83 9.80
CA VAL A 532 17.89 -18.17 11.06
C VAL A 532 17.41 -16.75 10.79
N ASN A 533 16.18 -16.44 11.19
CA ASN A 533 15.67 -15.07 11.22
C ASN A 533 15.87 -14.47 12.62
N ILE A 534 16.51 -13.30 12.69
CA ILE A 534 16.90 -12.63 13.94
C ILE A 534 16.46 -11.17 13.87
N PRO A 535 15.50 -10.73 14.71
CA PRO A 535 15.14 -9.32 14.79
C PRO A 535 16.33 -8.43 15.20
N PHE A 536 16.54 -7.32 14.49
CA PHE A 536 17.66 -6.39 14.70
C PHE A 536 17.82 -5.94 16.16
N HIS A 537 16.70 -5.75 16.88
CA HIS A 537 16.71 -5.30 18.27
C HIS A 537 17.44 -6.24 19.24
N LEU A 538 17.61 -7.52 18.91
CA LEU A 538 18.35 -8.46 19.75
C LEU A 538 19.87 -8.19 19.78
N ALA A 539 20.36 -7.36 18.87
CA ALA A 539 21.72 -6.82 18.94
C ALA A 539 21.86 -5.67 19.95
N LEU A 540 20.75 -5.05 20.34
CA LEU A 540 20.66 -3.90 21.24
C LEU A 540 20.34 -4.35 22.68
N SER A 541 20.82 -5.54 23.08
CA SER A 541 20.43 -6.29 24.28
C SER A 541 20.92 -5.66 25.60
N ASP A 542 20.48 -4.44 25.84
CA ASP A 542 20.71 -3.61 27.00
C ASP A 542 19.34 -3.16 27.54
N LYS A 543 19.26 -2.54 28.72
CA LYS A 543 17.98 -2.19 29.39
C LYS A 543 17.04 -1.26 28.59
N LYS A 544 17.48 -0.73 27.44
CA LYS A 544 16.68 0.06 26.49
C LYS A 544 15.89 -0.79 25.47
N SER A 545 16.02 -2.12 25.50
CA SER A 545 15.43 -3.04 24.51
C SER A 545 13.90 -3.19 24.59
N GLU A 546 13.25 -2.86 25.71
CA GLU A 546 11.81 -3.13 25.89
C GLU A 546 10.95 -2.38 24.86
N ARG A 547 11.27 -1.11 24.57
CA ARG A 547 10.59 -0.32 23.54
C ARG A 547 10.67 -0.95 22.14
N ALA A 548 11.73 -1.70 21.87
CA ALA A 548 11.93 -2.40 20.59
C ALA A 548 11.22 -3.76 20.54
N LYS A 549 11.05 -4.45 21.69
CA LYS A 549 10.12 -5.60 21.82
C LYS A 549 8.69 -5.14 21.54
N ASP A 550 8.27 -4.06 22.18
CA ASP A 550 6.93 -3.49 22.04
C ASP A 550 6.62 -3.06 20.61
N MET A 551 7.58 -2.41 19.93
CA MET A 551 7.47 -2.05 18.51
C MET A 551 7.37 -3.29 17.60
N HIS A 552 8.00 -4.41 17.97
CA HIS A 552 7.87 -5.67 17.24
C HIS A 552 6.50 -6.35 17.47
N LEU A 553 5.97 -6.31 18.70
CA LEU A 553 4.60 -6.77 19.01
C LEU A 553 3.55 -5.97 18.23
N LEU A 554 3.68 -4.64 18.19
CA LEU A 554 2.84 -3.77 17.36
C LEU A 554 2.92 -4.15 15.87
N LYS A 555 4.12 -4.45 15.34
CA LYS A 555 4.28 -4.95 13.96
C LYS A 555 3.62 -6.31 13.74
N LYS A 556 3.71 -7.25 14.69
CA LYS A 556 3.01 -8.55 14.61
C LYS A 556 1.50 -8.32 14.54
N LEU A 557 0.94 -7.53 15.46
CA LEU A 557 -0.47 -7.14 15.47
C LEU A 557 -0.89 -6.49 14.15
N THR A 558 -0.14 -5.50 13.65
CA THR A 558 -0.41 -4.83 12.36
C THR A 558 -0.38 -5.81 11.18
N THR A 559 0.42 -6.88 11.24
CA THR A 559 0.49 -7.90 10.20
C THR A 559 -0.71 -8.83 10.25
N LEU A 560 -1.11 -9.27 11.45
CA LEU A 560 -2.35 -10.05 11.66
C LEU A 560 -3.58 -9.29 11.14
N LEU A 561 -3.70 -8.00 11.50
CA LEU A 561 -4.81 -7.13 11.09
C LEU A 561 -4.89 -6.87 9.58
N ARG A 562 -3.81 -7.12 8.83
CA ARG A 562 -3.78 -7.01 7.36
C ARG A 562 -4.09 -8.32 6.64
N SER A 563 -4.05 -9.45 7.33
CA SER A 563 -4.44 -10.74 6.76
C SER A 563 -5.96 -10.75 6.54
N ARG A 564 -6.42 -11.30 5.41
CA ARG A 564 -7.84 -11.41 5.07
C ARG A 564 -8.49 -12.70 5.59
N GLU A 565 -7.69 -13.63 6.10
CA GLU A 565 -8.05 -15.02 6.38
C GLU A 565 -7.72 -15.39 7.84
N VAL A 566 -8.15 -14.57 8.80
CA VAL A 566 -7.98 -14.85 10.24
C VAL A 566 -9.34 -15.06 10.86
N GLU A 567 -9.54 -16.21 11.50
CA GLU A 567 -10.76 -16.50 12.25
C GLU A 567 -10.92 -15.54 13.44
N PRO A 568 -12.15 -15.12 13.80
CA PRO A 568 -12.39 -14.19 14.89
C PRO A 568 -11.74 -14.57 16.23
N ASP A 569 -11.76 -15.85 16.60
CA ASP A 569 -11.26 -16.32 17.90
C ASP A 569 -9.72 -16.34 17.95
N ILE A 570 -9.08 -16.64 16.81
CA ILE A 570 -7.62 -16.55 16.64
C ILE A 570 -7.20 -15.07 16.68
N LEU A 571 -7.95 -14.19 16.01
CA LEU A 571 -7.71 -12.76 16.06
C LEU A 571 -7.85 -12.22 17.49
N GLU A 572 -8.89 -12.61 18.23
CA GLU A 572 -9.09 -12.15 19.61
C GLU A 572 -7.93 -12.58 20.51
N SER A 573 -7.61 -13.88 20.51
CA SER A 573 -6.58 -14.45 21.39
C SER A 573 -5.18 -13.91 21.08
N GLU A 574 -4.78 -13.83 19.81
CA GLU A 574 -3.47 -13.27 19.43
C GLU A 574 -3.38 -11.75 19.65
N ALA A 575 -4.44 -10.99 19.37
CA ALA A 575 -4.43 -9.55 19.59
C ALA A 575 -4.43 -9.20 21.09
N LYS A 576 -5.25 -9.89 21.90
CA LYS A 576 -5.28 -9.77 23.36
C LYS A 576 -3.92 -10.10 23.97
N SER A 577 -3.30 -11.20 23.55
CA SER A 577 -1.94 -11.56 23.96
C SER A 577 -0.96 -10.43 23.60
N ALA A 578 -0.88 -10.02 22.33
CA ALA A 578 0.08 -9.01 21.88
C ALA A 578 -0.10 -7.65 22.57
N LEU A 579 -1.34 -7.23 22.86
CA LEU A 579 -1.66 -5.94 23.47
C LEU A 579 -1.29 -5.89 24.97
N LEU A 580 -1.52 -6.98 25.70
CA LEU A 580 -1.17 -7.10 27.11
C LEU A 580 0.35 -7.25 27.32
N ASP A 581 1.05 -7.87 26.38
CA ASP A 581 2.50 -8.18 26.45
C ASP A 581 3.43 -6.98 26.13
N ILE A 582 2.86 -5.90 25.60
CA ILE A 582 3.51 -4.59 25.41
C ILE A 582 3.66 -3.92 26.79
N LYS A 583 4.76 -3.19 27.03
CA LYS A 583 4.95 -2.44 28.30
C LYS A 583 4.69 -0.95 28.18
N HIS A 584 5.18 -0.29 27.13
CA HIS A 584 5.14 1.17 27.00
C HIS A 584 3.71 1.67 26.72
N PRO A 585 3.11 2.55 27.56
CA PRO A 585 1.73 3.01 27.39
C PRO A 585 1.44 3.65 26.03
N ALA A 586 2.35 4.47 25.51
CA ALA A 586 2.21 5.07 24.17
C ALA A 586 2.15 4.03 23.03
N ILE A 587 2.82 2.87 23.18
CA ILE A 587 2.76 1.78 22.19
C ILE A 587 1.49 0.93 22.41
N LYS A 588 1.04 0.73 23.65
CA LYS A 588 -0.28 0.13 23.94
C LYS A 588 -1.40 0.94 23.30
N LYS A 589 -1.39 2.27 23.48
CA LYS A 589 -2.33 3.21 22.87
C LYS A 589 -2.36 3.05 21.35
N GLN A 590 -1.19 3.14 20.70
CA GLN A 590 -1.08 2.97 19.25
C GLN A 590 -1.56 1.59 18.76
N ALA A 591 -1.32 0.53 19.53
CA ALA A 591 -1.79 -0.82 19.21
C ALA A 591 -3.32 -0.94 19.30
N LEU A 592 -3.94 -0.37 20.34
CA LEU A 592 -5.40 -0.31 20.50
C LEU A 592 -6.05 0.53 19.39
N GLU A 593 -5.52 1.71 19.08
CA GLU A 593 -5.98 2.56 17.97
C GLU A 593 -5.88 1.83 16.61
N SER A 594 -4.82 1.04 16.40
CA SER A 594 -4.65 0.22 15.19
C SER A 594 -5.65 -0.94 15.10
N LEU A 595 -6.10 -1.47 16.25
CA LEU A 595 -7.12 -2.51 16.34
C LEU A 595 -8.52 -1.95 16.04
N LEU A 596 -8.90 -0.86 16.72
CA LEU A 596 -10.20 -0.19 16.57
C LEU A 596 -10.40 0.42 15.18
N SER A 597 -9.31 0.72 14.46
CA SER A 597 -9.34 1.20 13.08
C SER A 597 -9.38 0.08 12.01
N ASN A 598 -9.55 -1.19 12.40
CA ASN A 598 -9.75 -2.29 11.44
C ASN A 598 -11.21 -2.43 11.01
N LYS A 599 -11.46 -2.51 9.69
CA LYS A 599 -12.79 -2.72 9.09
C LYS A 599 -13.36 -4.13 9.27
N ASN A 600 -12.49 -5.12 9.47
CA ASN A 600 -12.85 -6.54 9.44
C ASN A 600 -12.99 -7.15 10.85
N ALA A 601 -12.69 -6.39 11.91
CA ALA A 601 -12.74 -6.89 13.29
C ALA A 601 -14.19 -6.87 13.82
N PRO A 602 -14.71 -8.00 14.36
CA PRO A 602 -16.03 -8.03 14.99
C PRO A 602 -16.10 -7.11 16.22
N VAL A 603 -17.27 -6.48 16.44
CA VAL A 603 -17.50 -5.56 17.57
C VAL A 603 -17.31 -6.25 18.93
N SER A 604 -17.76 -7.50 19.06
CA SER A 604 -17.55 -8.35 20.23
C SER A 604 -16.06 -8.54 20.55
N CYS A 605 -15.25 -8.85 19.54
CA CYS A 605 -13.80 -9.00 19.64
C CYS A 605 -13.14 -7.68 20.11
N LEU A 606 -13.52 -6.54 19.52
CA LEU A 606 -13.03 -5.22 19.94
C LEU A 606 -13.40 -4.89 21.39
N ALA A 607 -14.64 -5.19 21.81
CA ALA A 607 -15.10 -4.98 23.18
C ALA A 607 -14.35 -5.89 24.17
N ASN A 608 -14.21 -7.18 23.87
CA ASN A 608 -13.49 -8.15 24.71
C ASN A 608 -12.02 -7.78 24.93
N ILE A 609 -11.31 -7.36 23.87
CA ILE A 609 -9.91 -6.93 23.95
C ILE A 609 -9.78 -5.62 24.75
N THR A 610 -10.66 -4.65 24.49
CA THR A 610 -10.63 -3.35 25.19
C THR A 610 -10.99 -3.49 26.66
N SER A 611 -11.96 -4.35 27.02
CA SER A 611 -12.28 -4.68 28.41
C SER A 611 -11.11 -5.35 29.10
N ALA A 612 -10.51 -6.38 28.49
CA ALA A 612 -9.36 -7.06 29.07
C ALA A 612 -8.18 -6.11 29.35
N LEU A 613 -7.92 -5.13 28.46
CA LEU A 613 -6.94 -4.09 28.72
C LEU A 613 -7.37 -3.15 29.85
N TYR A 614 -8.63 -2.71 29.87
CA TYR A 614 -9.17 -1.83 30.92
C TYR A 614 -9.13 -2.47 32.32
N ASP A 615 -9.52 -3.74 32.42
CA ASP A 615 -9.50 -4.51 33.66
C ASP A 615 -8.07 -4.75 34.14
N THR A 616 -7.12 -4.98 33.21
CA THR A 616 -5.69 -5.05 33.53
C THR A 616 -5.16 -3.73 34.07
N LEU A 617 -5.52 -2.60 33.45
CA LEU A 617 -5.10 -1.26 33.92
C LEU A 617 -5.71 -0.93 35.30
N LYS A 618 -6.96 -1.35 35.58
CA LYS A 618 -7.60 -1.20 36.90
C LYS A 618 -6.94 -2.02 38.02
N GLN A 619 -6.24 -3.10 37.67
CA GLN A 619 -5.54 -3.96 38.63
C GLN A 619 -4.09 -3.51 38.90
N GLN A 620 -3.59 -2.51 38.17
CA GLN A 620 -2.26 -1.92 38.38
C GLN A 620 -2.33 -0.76 39.38
N ASP A 621 -1.18 -0.45 40.01
CA ASP A 621 -1.10 0.68 40.93
C ASP A 621 -1.40 2.00 40.19
N PRO A 622 -2.24 2.90 40.74
CA PRO A 622 -2.74 4.07 40.03
C PRO A 622 -1.65 5.08 39.63
N ASP A 623 -0.48 5.04 40.28
CA ASP A 623 0.68 5.86 39.94
C ASP A 623 1.48 5.34 38.72
N GLU A 624 1.27 4.08 38.29
CA GLU A 624 1.92 3.48 37.11
C GLU A 624 1.05 3.51 35.83
N VAL A 625 -0.25 3.85 35.96
CA VAL A 625 -1.22 3.83 34.86
C VAL A 625 -1.21 5.15 34.10
N ASP A 626 -1.15 5.08 32.76
CA ASP A 626 -1.33 6.25 31.89
C ASP A 626 -2.83 6.64 31.86
N PRO A 627 -3.20 7.83 32.40
CA PRO A 627 -4.61 8.21 32.51
C PRO A 627 -5.26 8.40 31.14
N ALA A 628 -4.50 8.82 30.11
CA ALA A 628 -5.00 8.99 28.76
C ALA A 628 -5.24 7.65 28.05
N LEU A 629 -4.53 6.58 28.45
CA LEU A 629 -4.82 5.22 27.99
C LEU A 629 -6.05 4.64 28.70
N GLN A 630 -6.18 4.86 30.01
CA GLN A 630 -7.34 4.40 30.77
C GLN A 630 -8.65 5.08 30.30
N GLN A 631 -8.61 6.39 30.06
CA GLN A 631 -9.72 7.17 29.48
C GLN A 631 -10.05 6.73 28.05
N LEU A 632 -9.04 6.36 27.24
CA LEU A 632 -9.28 5.79 25.91
C LEU A 632 -10.03 4.45 26.02
N CYS A 633 -9.61 3.55 26.90
CA CYS A 633 -10.31 2.27 27.08
C CYS A 633 -11.77 2.45 27.54
N SER A 634 -12.02 3.32 28.53
CA SER A 634 -13.39 3.54 29.04
C SER A 634 -14.30 4.21 28.01
N SER A 635 -13.80 5.21 27.27
CA SER A 635 -14.57 5.87 26.20
C SER A 635 -14.89 4.92 25.04
N GLN A 636 -13.91 4.15 24.56
CA GLN A 636 -14.12 3.23 23.46
C GLN A 636 -15.06 2.07 23.83
N LEU A 637 -15.04 1.60 25.09
CA LEU A 637 -16.03 0.62 25.58
C LEU A 637 -17.46 1.18 25.56
N LYS A 638 -17.68 2.42 26.01
CA LYS A 638 -19.00 3.07 25.94
C LYS A 638 -19.50 3.21 24.50
N LEU A 639 -18.61 3.55 23.56
CA LEU A 639 -18.97 3.66 22.14
C LEU A 639 -19.28 2.30 21.49
N LEU A 640 -18.49 1.26 21.80
CA LEU A 640 -18.74 -0.10 21.32
C LEU A 640 -20.05 -0.68 21.88
N GLN A 641 -20.40 -0.36 23.12
CA GLN A 641 -21.69 -0.71 23.72
C GLN A 641 -22.84 -0.02 22.98
N LEU A 642 -22.81 1.32 22.85
CA LEU A 642 -23.85 2.08 22.14
C LEU A 642 -24.07 1.58 20.70
N TYR A 643 -22.99 1.29 19.97
CA TYR A 643 -23.08 0.71 18.63
C TYR A 643 -23.81 -0.65 18.65
N SER A 644 -23.51 -1.49 19.64
CA SER A 644 -24.14 -2.80 19.82
C SER A 644 -25.62 -2.68 20.20
N ASP A 645 -25.97 -1.72 21.06
CA ASP A 645 -27.36 -1.45 21.49
C ASP A 645 -28.22 -1.00 20.30
N ILE A 646 -27.73 -0.05 19.49
CA ILE A 646 -28.39 0.40 18.26
C ILE A 646 -28.57 -0.77 17.28
N GLN A 647 -27.55 -1.62 17.12
CA GLN A 647 -27.64 -2.80 16.25
C GLN A 647 -28.67 -3.84 16.76
N GLN A 648 -28.81 -3.99 18.08
CA GLN A 648 -29.84 -4.85 18.68
C GLN A 648 -31.25 -4.30 18.44
N LEU A 649 -31.46 -2.98 18.62
CA LEU A 649 -32.76 -2.33 18.36
C LEU A 649 -33.23 -2.50 16.91
N HIS A 650 -32.31 -2.51 15.94
CA HIS A 650 -32.66 -2.81 14.53
C HIS A 650 -33.01 -4.28 14.28
N SER A 651 -32.56 -5.20 15.13
CA SER A 651 -32.82 -6.64 15.01
C SER A 651 -34.06 -7.11 15.78
N ALA A 652 -34.50 -6.36 16.80
CA ALA A 652 -35.65 -6.71 17.64
C ALA A 652 -37.03 -6.37 17.02
N ALA A 653 -37.04 -5.61 15.93
CA ALA A 653 -38.24 -4.97 15.39
C ALA A 653 -39.30 -5.90 14.76
N ASP A 654 -38.98 -7.18 14.54
CA ASP A 654 -39.96 -8.17 14.07
C ASP A 654 -40.99 -8.59 15.15
N THR A 655 -40.93 -8.01 16.36
CA THR A 655 -41.65 -8.54 17.55
C THR A 655 -42.60 -7.56 18.27
N GLU A 656 -42.50 -6.24 18.06
CA GLU A 656 -43.33 -5.25 18.78
C GLU A 656 -44.12 -4.34 17.83
N THR A 657 -45.43 -4.55 17.73
CA THR A 657 -46.37 -3.58 17.18
C THR A 657 -46.42 -2.36 18.10
N CYS A 658 -46.11 -1.17 17.59
CA CYS A 658 -46.28 0.08 18.35
C CYS A 658 -47.71 0.20 18.88
N PRO A 659 -47.91 0.61 20.16
CA PRO A 659 -49.23 0.96 20.65
C PRO A 659 -49.76 2.19 19.90
N GLU A 660 -51.02 2.12 19.47
CA GLU A 660 -51.75 3.23 18.85
C GLU A 660 -52.06 4.31 19.90
N ASN A 661 -51.08 5.15 20.22
CA ASN A 661 -51.33 6.41 20.92
C ASN A 661 -51.87 7.43 19.91
N GLU A 662 -53.20 7.54 19.86
CA GLU A 662 -53.95 8.53 19.06
C GLU A 662 -53.78 9.98 19.58
N GLU A 663 -52.55 10.46 19.76
CA GLU A 663 -52.28 11.89 19.99
C GLU A 663 -52.40 12.68 18.68
N SER A 664 -53.66 12.91 18.31
CA SER A 664 -54.17 13.91 17.34
C SER A 664 -53.26 14.23 16.13
N LEU A 665 -53.27 13.32 15.16
CA LEU A 665 -52.80 13.58 13.78
C LEU A 665 -53.70 14.55 12.98
N GLU A 666 -54.75 15.09 13.62
CA GLU A 666 -55.75 15.96 13.01
C GLU A 666 -55.11 17.16 12.28
N GLY A 667 -55.34 17.20 10.97
CA GLY A 667 -54.87 18.24 10.07
C GLY A 667 -53.47 18.05 9.48
N ILE A 668 -52.66 17.06 9.89
CA ILE A 668 -51.49 16.66 9.07
C ILE A 668 -51.99 15.97 7.79
N GLU A 669 -52.99 15.09 7.93
CA GLU A 669 -53.59 14.38 6.80
C GLU A 669 -54.32 15.34 5.84
N GLU A 670 -54.90 16.43 6.35
CA GLU A 670 -55.51 17.49 5.54
C GLU A 670 -54.45 18.26 4.73
N GLU A 671 -53.37 18.72 5.37
CA GLU A 671 -52.25 19.39 4.68
C GLU A 671 -51.61 18.49 3.62
N LEU A 672 -51.39 17.20 3.94
CA LEU A 672 -50.92 16.18 2.99
C LEU A 672 -51.88 15.99 1.81
N SER A 673 -53.20 15.97 2.06
CA SER A 673 -54.20 15.85 1.00
C SER A 673 -54.20 17.07 0.06
N ARG A 674 -53.97 18.29 0.60
CA ARG A 674 -53.88 19.53 -0.17
C ARG A 674 -52.70 19.52 -1.15
N VAL A 675 -51.52 19.08 -0.71
CA VAL A 675 -50.30 19.09 -1.55
C VAL A 675 -50.04 17.77 -2.28
N GLY A 676 -50.77 16.71 -1.96
CA GLY A 676 -50.60 15.35 -2.51
C GLY A 676 -50.46 15.27 -4.03
N PRO A 677 -51.32 15.92 -4.84
CA PRO A 677 -51.19 15.92 -6.30
C PRO A 677 -49.86 16.52 -6.78
N THR A 678 -49.41 17.61 -6.14
CA THR A 678 -48.13 18.27 -6.45
C THR A 678 -46.95 17.39 -6.05
N LEU A 679 -46.99 16.77 -4.86
CA LEU A 679 -45.96 15.83 -4.40
C LEU A 679 -45.84 14.61 -5.32
N GLN A 680 -46.97 14.05 -5.78
CA GLN A 680 -46.98 12.93 -6.72
C GLN A 680 -46.36 13.31 -8.07
N ARG A 681 -46.69 14.49 -8.60
CA ARG A 681 -46.14 15.02 -9.86
C ARG A 681 -44.64 15.33 -9.75
N TYR A 682 -44.20 15.87 -8.62
CA TYR A 682 -42.79 16.06 -8.28
C TYR A 682 -42.02 14.72 -8.18
N ALA A 683 -42.59 13.71 -7.52
CA ALA A 683 -42.02 12.38 -7.39
C ALA A 683 -41.82 11.69 -8.76
N GLN A 684 -42.76 11.87 -9.69
CA GLN A 684 -42.66 11.36 -11.06
C GLN A 684 -41.51 12.03 -11.84
N LEU A 685 -41.29 13.33 -11.68
CA LEU A 685 -40.22 14.05 -12.40
C LEU A 685 -38.82 13.85 -11.80
N THR A 686 -38.71 13.44 -10.53
CA THR A 686 -37.43 13.16 -9.85
C THR A 686 -36.90 11.73 -10.05
N THR A 687 -37.70 10.80 -10.58
CA THR A 687 -37.33 9.38 -10.79
C THR A 687 -36.49 9.14 -12.06
N ARG A 688 -35.37 9.85 -12.21
CA ARG A 688 -34.33 9.48 -13.18
C ARG A 688 -33.60 8.20 -12.76
N PRO A 689 -33.32 7.25 -13.68
CA PRO A 689 -32.54 6.06 -13.38
C PRO A 689 -31.08 6.43 -13.09
N SER A 690 -30.65 6.20 -11.84
CA SER A 690 -29.26 6.37 -11.39
C SER A 690 -28.61 5.02 -11.13
N VAL A 691 -27.42 4.80 -11.67
CA VAL A 691 -26.65 3.58 -11.40
C VAL A 691 -25.93 3.72 -10.05
N SER A 692 -26.34 2.94 -9.06
CA SER A 692 -25.66 2.82 -7.76
C SER A 692 -24.98 1.46 -7.64
N PHE A 693 -23.71 1.43 -7.21
CA PHE A 693 -23.04 0.17 -6.90
C PHE A 693 -23.50 -0.35 -5.53
N ALA A 694 -23.50 -1.68 -5.34
CA ALA A 694 -23.98 -2.30 -4.09
C ALA A 694 -23.18 -1.85 -2.84
N GLN A 695 -21.90 -1.51 -3.02
CA GLN A 695 -21.03 -0.97 -1.96
C GLN A 695 -21.35 0.48 -1.58
N ASP A 696 -22.01 1.23 -2.47
CA ASP A 696 -22.49 2.60 -2.24
C ASP A 696 -23.97 2.62 -1.81
N SER A 697 -24.56 1.45 -1.50
CA SER A 697 -25.97 1.40 -1.11
C SER A 697 -26.16 2.07 0.27
N PRO A 698 -27.07 3.05 0.42
CA PRO A 698 -27.32 3.72 1.70
C PRO A 698 -27.97 2.81 2.76
N ASN A 699 -28.17 1.53 2.44
CA ASN A 699 -28.70 0.51 3.35
C ASN A 699 -27.61 -0.46 3.85
N SER A 700 -26.32 -0.27 3.48
CA SER A 700 -25.23 -1.03 4.08
C SER A 700 -25.03 -0.63 5.54
N LEU A 701 -24.88 -1.60 6.44
CA LEU A 701 -24.58 -1.35 7.86
C LEU A 701 -23.28 -0.54 8.00
N LEU A 702 -23.32 0.52 8.80
CA LEU A 702 -22.17 1.37 9.12
C LEU A 702 -21.10 0.53 9.83
N PRO A 703 -19.88 0.38 9.29
CA PRO A 703 -18.83 -0.35 10.00
C PRO A 703 -18.49 0.31 11.34
N ALA A 704 -18.28 -0.47 12.39
CA ALA A 704 -17.92 0.04 13.72
C ALA A 704 -16.72 1.02 13.67
N GLN A 705 -15.75 0.75 12.81
CA GLN A 705 -14.61 1.63 12.52
C GLN A 705 -15.03 3.07 12.14
N ALA A 706 -16.07 3.21 11.32
CA ALA A 706 -16.60 4.49 10.89
C ALA A 706 -17.35 5.18 12.04
N PHE A 707 -18.22 4.45 12.73
CA PHE A 707 -18.93 4.95 13.93
C PHE A 707 -17.97 5.50 14.99
N LEU A 708 -16.94 4.72 15.39
CA LEU A 708 -15.93 5.14 16.37
C LEU A 708 -15.14 6.37 15.94
N SER A 709 -14.95 6.59 14.62
CA SER A 709 -14.26 7.77 14.10
C SER A 709 -15.10 9.06 14.12
N GLN A 710 -16.41 8.95 14.34
CA GLN A 710 -17.37 10.06 14.33
C GLN A 710 -17.90 10.41 15.71
N MET A 711 -17.49 9.70 16.75
CA MET A 711 -17.98 9.85 18.12
C MET A 711 -16.83 10.14 19.08
N GLU A 712 -16.97 11.18 19.90
CA GLU A 712 -16.01 11.59 20.92
C GLU A 712 -16.67 11.50 22.31
N CYS A 713 -15.96 10.99 23.31
CA CYS A 713 -16.41 10.99 24.70
C CYS A 713 -15.73 12.13 25.45
N THR A 714 -16.51 13.06 25.99
CA THR A 714 -16.00 14.25 26.68
C THR A 714 -15.60 13.93 28.12
N GLU A 715 -14.91 14.88 28.78
CA GLU A 715 -14.51 14.74 30.20
C GLU A 715 -15.70 14.58 31.16
N GLY A 716 -16.90 15.04 30.76
CA GLY A 716 -18.15 14.89 31.52
C GLY A 716 -18.90 13.57 31.28
N GLU A 717 -18.27 12.60 30.61
CA GLU A 717 -18.88 11.34 30.13
C GLU A 717 -19.97 11.47 29.04
N GLU A 718 -20.31 12.69 28.62
CA GLU A 718 -21.24 12.95 27.52
C GLU A 718 -20.59 12.63 26.15
N LEU A 719 -21.38 12.07 25.23
CA LEU A 719 -20.94 11.76 23.87
C LEU A 719 -21.24 12.90 22.89
N ARG A 720 -20.24 13.26 22.11
CA ARG A 720 -20.31 14.29 21.07
C ARG A 720 -20.12 13.69 19.69
N VAL A 721 -20.98 14.07 18.75
CA VAL A 721 -20.81 13.73 17.34
C VAL A 721 -19.80 14.68 16.69
N ILE A 722 -18.78 14.14 16.03
CA ILE A 722 -17.81 14.89 15.22
C ILE A 722 -18.39 15.07 13.81
N ARG A 723 -18.47 16.31 13.33
CA ARG A 723 -18.92 16.61 11.96
C ARG A 723 -17.81 16.30 10.95
N GLY A 724 -17.89 15.11 10.36
CA GLY A 724 -17.05 14.69 9.23
C GLY A 724 -17.49 15.25 7.88
N SER A 725 -17.14 14.55 6.81
CA SER A 725 -17.71 14.84 5.47
C SER A 725 -19.21 14.57 5.43
N GLU A 726 -19.93 15.20 4.50
CA GLU A 726 -21.39 15.03 4.39
C GLU A 726 -21.77 13.56 4.26
N THR A 727 -21.12 12.78 3.39
CA THR A 727 -21.40 11.35 3.22
C THR A 727 -21.30 10.55 4.52
N GLN A 728 -20.27 10.82 5.35
CA GLN A 728 -20.12 10.18 6.66
C GLN A 728 -21.20 10.63 7.65
N TRP A 729 -21.54 11.92 7.66
CA TRP A 729 -22.63 12.47 8.49
C TRP A 729 -23.96 11.78 8.19
N ASN A 730 -24.25 11.61 6.89
CA ASN A 730 -25.46 10.98 6.39
C ASN A 730 -25.50 9.48 6.72
N GLN A 731 -24.37 8.77 6.57
CA GLN A 731 -24.24 7.36 6.95
C GLN A 731 -24.49 7.14 8.44
N LEU A 732 -23.98 8.03 9.31
CA LEU A 732 -24.21 7.97 10.75
C LEU A 732 -25.67 8.23 11.12
N GLY A 733 -26.27 9.31 10.57
CA GLY A 733 -27.67 9.60 10.82
C GLY A 733 -28.59 8.51 10.29
N ASN A 734 -28.26 7.91 9.15
CA ASN A 734 -29.01 6.81 8.55
C ASN A 734 -28.92 5.54 9.42
N PHE A 735 -27.75 5.26 9.99
CA PHE A 735 -27.59 4.22 11.00
C PHE A 735 -28.42 4.51 12.26
N MET A 736 -28.53 5.75 12.73
CA MET A 736 -29.30 6.07 13.95
C MET A 736 -30.83 6.12 13.74
N PHE A 737 -31.32 6.67 12.63
CA PHE A 737 -32.72 7.08 12.49
C PHE A 737 -33.48 6.48 11.30
N TRP A 738 -32.82 5.93 10.28
CA TRP A 738 -33.55 5.47 9.09
C TRP A 738 -34.40 4.23 9.36
N GLY A 739 -33.94 3.33 10.24
CA GLY A 739 -34.75 2.20 10.72
C GLY A 739 -36.05 2.67 11.35
N CYS A 740 -35.97 3.67 12.25
CA CYS A 740 -37.13 4.29 12.89
C CYS A 740 -38.07 4.99 11.89
N LEU A 741 -37.54 5.79 10.95
CA LEU A 741 -38.34 6.49 9.94
C LEU A 741 -39.12 5.54 9.02
N CYS A 742 -38.58 4.36 8.73
CA CYS A 742 -39.25 3.30 7.97
C CYS A 742 -40.11 2.34 8.81
N GLY A 743 -40.35 2.61 10.10
CA GLY A 743 -41.12 1.71 10.99
C GLY A 743 -40.43 0.38 11.31
N LYS A 744 -39.13 0.25 11.04
CA LYS A 744 -38.33 -0.97 11.24
C LYS A 744 -37.54 -0.99 12.54
N SER A 745 -37.78 -0.05 13.46
CA SER A 745 -37.04 0.08 14.72
C SER A 745 -37.85 0.89 15.74
N PRO A 746 -37.82 0.54 17.04
CA PRO A 746 -38.64 1.19 18.05
C PRO A 746 -38.23 2.65 18.26
N LEU A 747 -39.14 3.57 17.91
CA LEU A 747 -38.92 5.03 17.88
C LEU A 747 -38.49 5.59 19.25
N HIS A 748 -39.24 5.27 20.31
CA HIS A 748 -38.97 5.79 21.65
C HIS A 748 -37.72 5.18 22.29
N GLN A 749 -37.54 3.86 22.19
CA GLN A 749 -36.37 3.16 22.74
C GLN A 749 -35.06 3.70 22.11
N MET A 750 -35.05 3.98 20.80
CA MET A 750 -33.89 4.59 20.13
C MET A 750 -33.55 5.98 20.72
N CYS A 751 -34.57 6.84 20.89
CA CYS A 751 -34.40 8.14 21.52
C CYS A 751 -33.88 8.02 22.97
N ASP A 752 -34.46 7.12 23.77
CA ASP A 752 -34.04 6.89 25.16
C ASP A 752 -32.59 6.39 25.25
N THR A 753 -32.18 5.46 24.38
CA THR A 753 -30.79 4.97 24.32
C THR A 753 -29.81 6.09 23.94
N LEU A 754 -30.15 6.92 22.94
CA LEU A 754 -29.30 8.05 22.52
C LEU A 754 -29.21 9.15 23.60
N GLN A 755 -30.29 9.37 24.36
CA GLN A 755 -30.30 10.32 25.48
C GLN A 755 -29.52 9.78 26.69
N GLN A 756 -29.64 8.49 27.02
CA GLN A 756 -28.85 7.83 28.07
C GLN A 756 -27.36 7.82 27.74
N ALA A 757 -27.01 7.76 26.47
CA ALA A 757 -25.63 7.92 25.98
C ALA A 757 -25.11 9.37 26.01
N GLY A 758 -25.92 10.35 26.44
CA GLY A 758 -25.51 11.73 26.63
C GLY A 758 -25.27 12.52 25.35
N ILE A 759 -25.88 12.13 24.22
CA ILE A 759 -25.75 12.88 22.97
C ILE A 759 -26.69 14.09 23.00
N SER A 760 -26.15 15.29 22.73
CA SER A 760 -26.95 16.52 22.72
C SER A 760 -28.12 16.47 21.72
N PRO A 761 -29.35 16.88 22.12
CA PRO A 761 -30.52 16.83 21.23
C PRO A 761 -30.35 17.62 19.93
N GLN A 762 -29.60 18.73 19.94
CA GLN A 762 -29.32 19.55 18.75
C GLN A 762 -28.52 18.78 17.70
N GLN A 763 -27.58 17.93 18.13
CA GLN A 763 -26.82 17.06 17.22
C GLN A 763 -27.72 15.96 16.64
N LEU A 764 -28.53 15.30 17.48
CA LEU A 764 -29.51 14.30 17.05
C LEU A 764 -30.51 14.86 16.03
N LEU A 765 -31.05 16.05 16.29
CA LEU A 765 -31.94 16.78 15.38
C LEU A 765 -31.27 17.06 14.04
N SER A 766 -30.02 17.53 14.04
CA SER A 766 -29.28 17.80 12.80
C SER A 766 -28.92 16.53 12.00
N LEU A 767 -28.75 15.39 12.66
CA LEU A 767 -28.60 14.08 12.00
C LEU A 767 -29.93 13.64 11.38
N LEU A 768 -31.02 13.63 12.16
CA LEU A 768 -32.36 13.26 11.70
C LEU A 768 -32.79 14.06 10.46
N LEU A 769 -32.69 15.39 10.52
CA LEU A 769 -33.05 16.26 9.40
C LEU A 769 -32.14 16.05 8.17
N SER A 770 -30.84 15.80 8.35
CA SER A 770 -29.94 15.57 7.21
C SER A 770 -30.29 14.31 6.42
N VAL A 771 -30.69 13.24 7.11
CA VAL A 771 -31.11 11.97 6.49
C VAL A 771 -32.47 12.12 5.83
N TRP A 772 -33.43 12.72 6.54
CA TRP A 772 -34.78 12.97 6.05
C TRP A 772 -34.76 13.74 4.73
N LEU A 773 -34.02 14.85 4.68
CA LEU A 773 -33.95 15.70 3.50
C LEU A 773 -33.30 14.98 2.31
N GLN A 774 -32.27 14.15 2.53
CA GLN A 774 -31.56 13.49 1.43
C GLN A 774 -32.29 12.28 0.85
N ARG A 775 -33.03 11.52 1.67
CA ARG A 775 -33.79 10.35 1.23
C ARG A 775 -35.20 10.72 0.76
N GLU A 776 -35.33 11.88 0.11
CA GLU A 776 -36.58 12.44 -0.40
C GLU A 776 -37.33 11.44 -1.31
N LYS A 777 -36.61 10.67 -2.13
CA LYS A 777 -37.22 9.66 -3.01
C LYS A 777 -37.89 8.53 -2.22
N GLU A 778 -37.28 8.08 -1.13
CA GLU A 778 -37.84 7.03 -0.28
C GLU A 778 -38.95 7.56 0.63
N VAL A 779 -38.84 8.79 1.14
CA VAL A 779 -39.93 9.49 1.87
C VAL A 779 -41.19 9.59 0.99
N LEU A 780 -41.03 9.98 -0.27
CA LEU A 780 -42.14 10.13 -1.22
C LEU A 780 -42.81 8.82 -1.67
N GLN A 781 -42.23 7.65 -1.38
CA GLN A 781 -42.90 6.37 -1.65
C GLN A 781 -44.03 6.06 -0.66
N LYS A 782 -43.91 6.55 0.58
CA LYS A 782 -44.88 6.37 1.66
C LYS A 782 -44.92 7.63 2.55
N PRO A 783 -45.45 8.76 2.04
CA PRO A 783 -45.42 10.02 2.77
C PRO A 783 -46.17 9.93 4.10
N GLU A 784 -47.35 9.32 4.14
CA GLU A 784 -48.17 9.23 5.37
C GLU A 784 -47.45 8.47 6.52
N GLU A 785 -46.91 7.29 6.25
CA GLU A 785 -46.21 6.46 7.25
C GLU A 785 -44.92 7.14 7.73
N THR A 786 -44.12 7.69 6.80
CA THR A 786 -42.84 8.33 7.13
C THR A 786 -43.01 9.67 7.85
N VAL A 787 -44.05 10.46 7.51
CA VAL A 787 -44.41 11.70 8.20
C VAL A 787 -44.90 11.44 9.62
N LYS A 788 -45.71 10.39 9.84
CA LYS A 788 -46.13 9.97 11.19
C LYS A 788 -44.92 9.57 12.04
N ASN A 789 -44.00 8.77 11.51
CA ASN A 789 -42.76 8.40 12.19
C ASN A 789 -41.85 9.60 12.48
N LEU A 790 -41.72 10.56 11.55
CA LEU A 790 -40.97 11.79 11.76
C LEU A 790 -41.59 12.66 12.87
N HIS A 791 -42.92 12.76 12.92
CA HIS A 791 -43.63 13.51 13.97
C HIS A 791 -43.33 12.94 15.36
N THR A 792 -43.44 11.62 15.53
CA THR A 792 -43.10 10.94 16.78
C THR A 792 -41.63 11.14 17.17
N LEU A 793 -40.69 11.03 16.23
CA LEU A 793 -39.26 11.29 16.49
C LEU A 793 -39.00 12.75 16.87
N LEU A 794 -39.61 13.72 16.16
CA LEU A 794 -39.40 15.14 16.43
C LEU A 794 -39.97 15.55 17.78
N ILE A 795 -41.13 15.02 18.16
CA ILE A 795 -41.70 15.20 19.51
C ILE A 795 -40.77 14.57 20.56
N ALA A 796 -40.36 13.30 20.38
CA ALA A 796 -39.47 12.62 21.32
C ALA A 796 -38.14 13.37 21.52
N LEU A 797 -37.51 13.85 20.44
CA LEU A 797 -36.31 14.70 20.51
C LEU A 797 -36.59 16.05 21.19
N SER A 798 -37.73 16.70 20.91
CA SER A 798 -38.08 18.00 21.51
C SER A 798 -38.35 17.92 23.02
N ASN A 799 -38.77 16.75 23.51
CA ASN A 799 -38.97 16.45 24.93
C ASN A 799 -37.68 16.02 25.66
N MET A 800 -36.55 15.87 24.95
CA MET A 800 -35.27 15.58 25.60
C MET A 800 -34.76 16.77 26.41
N LYS A 801 -34.09 16.47 27.53
CA LYS A 801 -33.45 17.49 28.37
C LYS A 801 -32.44 18.29 27.54
N GLY A 802 -32.64 19.61 27.48
CA GLY A 802 -31.80 20.52 26.71
C GLY A 802 -32.21 20.75 25.26
N ALA A 803 -33.34 20.21 24.79
CA ALA A 803 -33.89 20.47 23.45
C ALA A 803 -34.65 21.82 23.39
N VAL A 804 -35.88 21.86 23.93
CA VAL A 804 -36.67 23.10 24.08
C VAL A 804 -36.59 23.56 25.53
N GLU A 805 -35.99 24.72 25.79
CA GLU A 805 -35.84 25.25 27.16
C GLU A 805 -37.20 25.40 27.88
N ASP A 806 -37.28 24.96 29.14
CA ASP A 806 -38.47 25.17 29.99
C ASP A 806 -38.76 26.67 30.22
N SER A 807 -37.71 27.50 30.16
CA SER A 807 -37.75 28.96 30.24
C SER A 807 -38.25 29.67 28.97
N TRP A 808 -38.36 28.98 27.83
CA TRP A 808 -38.74 29.62 26.56
C TRP A 808 -40.14 30.25 26.63
N ASP A 809 -40.20 31.55 26.31
CA ASP A 809 -41.43 32.33 26.18
C ASP A 809 -42.06 32.09 24.80
N PRO A 810 -43.31 31.60 24.71
CA PRO A 810 -44.02 31.40 23.44
C PRO A 810 -44.17 32.67 22.57
N GLN A 811 -43.95 33.87 23.09
CA GLN A 811 -43.90 35.11 22.28
C GLN A 811 -42.53 35.39 21.62
N SER A 812 -41.52 34.58 21.93
CA SER A 812 -40.15 34.68 21.41
C SER A 812 -39.80 33.54 20.45
N ILE A 813 -38.82 33.74 19.58
CA ILE A 813 -38.37 32.70 18.64
C ILE A 813 -37.54 31.65 19.39
N SER A 814 -37.88 30.38 19.23
CA SER A 814 -37.16 29.26 19.84
C SER A 814 -35.90 28.89 19.04
N PRO A 815 -34.71 28.82 19.66
CA PRO A 815 -33.50 28.34 18.98
C PRO A 815 -33.64 26.93 18.39
N TRP A 816 -34.42 26.06 19.04
CA TRP A 816 -34.69 24.69 18.60
C TRP A 816 -35.50 24.68 17.29
N TRP A 817 -36.66 25.34 17.27
CA TRP A 817 -37.51 25.40 16.08
C TRP A 817 -36.87 26.23 14.96
N GLN A 818 -36.10 27.28 15.31
CA GLN A 818 -35.28 28.02 14.36
C GLN A 818 -34.22 27.14 13.68
N GLN A 819 -33.59 26.20 14.39
CA GLN A 819 -32.67 25.23 13.78
C GLN A 819 -33.38 24.36 12.72
N VAL A 820 -34.58 23.85 13.02
CA VAL A 820 -35.39 23.08 12.06
C VAL A 820 -35.74 23.94 10.85
N ARG A 821 -36.29 25.14 11.07
CA ARG A 821 -36.71 26.05 10.00
C ARG A 821 -35.56 26.44 9.08
N THR A 822 -34.41 26.79 9.66
CA THR A 822 -33.19 27.14 8.91
C THR A 822 -32.71 25.98 8.05
N THR A 823 -32.81 24.74 8.55
CA THR A 823 -32.44 23.54 7.81
C THR A 823 -33.38 23.29 6.62
N CYS A 824 -34.69 23.50 6.79
CA CYS A 824 -35.66 23.40 5.70
C CYS A 824 -35.46 24.51 4.64
N ILE A 825 -35.26 25.76 5.06
CA ILE A 825 -35.02 26.94 4.18
C ILE A 825 -33.78 26.76 3.28
N GLN A 826 -32.77 26.05 3.76
CA GLN A 826 -31.53 25.77 3.03
C GLN A 826 -31.62 24.55 2.10
N SER A 827 -32.62 23.67 2.28
CA SER A 827 -32.73 22.43 1.51
C SER A 827 -33.08 22.66 0.03
N HIS A 828 -32.35 21.98 -0.85
CA HIS A 828 -32.69 21.88 -2.28
C HIS A 828 -33.73 20.78 -2.59
N ASN A 829 -34.01 19.92 -1.62
CA ASN A 829 -35.00 18.84 -1.70
C ASN A 829 -36.32 19.40 -1.14
N ALA A 830 -37.11 20.00 -2.02
CA ALA A 830 -38.26 20.84 -1.69
C ALA A 830 -39.40 20.06 -1.05
N ALA A 831 -39.66 18.83 -1.50
CA ALA A 831 -40.74 18.01 -1.00
C ALA A 831 -40.42 17.49 0.41
N ALA A 832 -39.21 16.98 0.63
CA ALA A 832 -38.79 16.57 1.97
C ALA A 832 -38.75 17.76 2.95
N ALA A 833 -38.33 18.94 2.50
CA ALA A 833 -38.34 20.16 3.32
C ALA A 833 -39.76 20.61 3.71
N LEU A 834 -40.71 20.60 2.76
CA LEU A 834 -42.12 20.93 3.03
C LEU A 834 -42.75 19.95 4.04
N LEU A 835 -42.53 18.64 3.85
CA LEU A 835 -43.04 17.62 4.78
C LEU A 835 -42.44 17.77 6.18
N ALA A 836 -41.14 18.05 6.30
CA ALA A 836 -40.51 18.37 7.57
C ALA A 836 -41.08 19.65 8.21
N ALA A 837 -41.40 20.67 7.41
CA ALA A 837 -41.98 21.92 7.90
C ALA A 837 -43.43 21.75 8.38
N PHE A 838 -44.26 20.92 7.73
CA PHE A 838 -45.59 20.56 8.26
C PHE A 838 -45.49 19.88 9.63
N VAL A 839 -44.60 18.88 9.75
CA VAL A 839 -44.36 18.17 11.00
C VAL A 839 -43.84 19.11 12.10
N ALA A 840 -42.87 19.97 11.77
CA ALA A 840 -42.29 20.92 12.71
C ALA A 840 -43.28 22.00 13.13
N HIS A 841 -44.09 22.54 12.20
CA HIS A 841 -45.15 23.50 12.51
C HIS A 841 -46.19 22.91 13.47
N ARG A 842 -46.63 21.67 13.23
CA ARG A 842 -47.61 20.97 14.09
C ARG A 842 -47.03 20.64 15.47
N ALA A 843 -45.80 20.12 15.53
CA ALA A 843 -45.10 19.88 16.80
C ALA A 843 -44.84 21.18 17.59
N THR A 844 -44.52 22.28 16.90
CA THR A 844 -44.39 23.62 17.51
C THR A 844 -45.73 24.10 18.07
N LYS A 845 -46.83 23.96 17.30
CA LYS A 845 -48.18 24.32 17.75
C LYS A 845 -48.59 23.52 18.99
N ALA A 846 -48.40 22.20 18.99
CA ALA A 846 -48.68 21.34 20.14
C ALA A 846 -47.85 21.75 21.39
N SER A 847 -46.56 22.04 21.21
CA SER A 847 -45.66 22.51 22.28
C SER A 847 -46.10 23.86 22.86
N ILE A 848 -46.52 24.81 22.02
CA ILE A 848 -47.05 26.11 22.43
C ILE A 848 -48.39 25.94 23.17
N THR A 849 -49.32 25.15 22.64
CA THR A 849 -50.63 24.91 23.26
C THR A 849 -50.49 24.27 24.64
N SER A 850 -49.71 23.20 24.78
CA SER A 850 -49.43 22.57 26.08
C SER A 850 -48.82 23.55 27.11
N ARG A 851 -47.93 24.45 26.66
CA ARG A 851 -47.33 25.51 27.49
C ARG A 851 -48.29 26.67 27.80
N ALA A 852 -49.30 26.91 26.97
CA ALA A 852 -50.37 27.89 27.19
C ALA A 852 -51.40 27.34 28.19
N ASP A 853 -51.87 26.10 28.00
CA ASP A 853 -52.85 25.44 28.86
C ASP A 853 -52.36 25.34 30.31
N SER A 854 -51.09 24.94 30.49
CA SER A 854 -50.44 24.83 31.80
C SER A 854 -50.19 26.18 32.50
N LYS A 855 -50.20 27.31 31.76
CA LYS A 855 -50.00 28.66 32.33
C LYS A 855 -51.30 29.48 32.48
N PHE A 856 -52.32 29.26 31.63
CA PHE A 856 -53.44 30.20 31.48
C PHE A 856 -54.85 29.59 31.45
N GLN A 857 -55.05 28.26 31.45
CA GLN A 857 -56.39 27.61 31.50
C GLN A 857 -57.44 28.26 30.57
N SER A 858 -57.17 28.29 29.26
CA SER A 858 -57.88 29.18 28.31
C SER A 858 -58.18 28.49 26.98
N GLU A 859 -59.43 28.54 26.54
CA GLU A 859 -59.90 28.01 25.24
C GLU A 859 -59.49 28.87 24.01
N TRP A 860 -58.68 29.92 24.20
CA TRP A 860 -58.25 30.84 23.14
C TRP A 860 -57.00 30.35 22.40
N GLU A 861 -57.02 30.41 21.07
CA GLU A 861 -55.88 30.05 20.22
C GLU A 861 -54.69 31.01 20.44
N ALA A 862 -53.51 30.45 20.73
CA ALA A 862 -52.31 31.20 21.08
C ALA A 862 -51.60 31.78 19.84
N VAL A 863 -51.80 33.07 19.57
CA VAL A 863 -51.04 33.81 18.56
C VAL A 863 -49.58 33.97 19.02
N SER A 864 -48.63 33.56 18.17
CA SER A 864 -47.20 33.55 18.45
C SER A 864 -46.39 33.92 17.21
N LEU A 865 -45.35 34.74 17.39
CA LEU A 865 -44.37 35.08 16.35
C LEU A 865 -43.70 33.82 15.75
N GLU A 866 -43.52 32.76 16.54
CA GLU A 866 -42.96 31.49 16.09
C GLU A 866 -43.89 30.79 15.09
N LEU A 867 -45.21 30.82 15.33
CA LEU A 867 -46.20 30.23 14.44
C LEU A 867 -46.33 31.01 13.12
N GLU A 868 -46.34 32.35 13.18
CA GLU A 868 -46.34 33.19 11.98
C GLU A 868 -45.12 32.91 11.08
N GLN A 869 -43.93 32.78 11.67
CA GLN A 869 -42.73 32.42 10.91
C GLN A 869 -42.77 30.99 10.33
N TRP A 870 -43.51 30.06 10.97
CA TRP A 870 -43.77 28.75 10.38
C TRP A 870 -44.78 28.82 9.23
N LEU A 871 -45.85 29.61 9.34
CA LEU A 871 -46.81 29.83 8.25
C LEU A 871 -46.14 30.42 7.01
N VAL A 872 -45.29 31.45 7.18
CA VAL A 872 -44.49 32.03 6.09
C VAL A 872 -43.56 30.99 5.48
N CYS A 873 -42.82 30.23 6.30
CA CYS A 873 -41.90 29.17 5.83
C CYS A 873 -42.63 28.07 5.03
N VAL A 874 -43.77 27.60 5.53
CA VAL A 874 -44.60 26.58 4.85
C VAL A 874 -45.10 27.11 3.51
N ARG A 875 -45.61 28.35 3.45
CA ARG A 875 -46.06 28.98 2.20
C ARG A 875 -44.93 29.12 1.19
N GLN A 876 -43.76 29.60 1.61
CA GLN A 876 -42.55 29.66 0.78
C GLN A 876 -42.12 28.27 0.27
N LEU A 877 -42.21 27.22 1.10
CA LEU A 877 -41.87 25.85 0.71
C LEU A 877 -42.87 25.25 -0.28
N GLU A 878 -44.17 25.55 -0.15
CA GLU A 878 -45.16 25.20 -1.17
C GLU A 878 -44.84 25.88 -2.51
N ASP A 879 -44.59 27.19 -2.50
CA ASP A 879 -44.30 27.96 -3.71
C ASP A 879 -43.01 27.45 -4.39
N VAL A 880 -41.98 27.10 -3.60
CA VAL A 880 -40.75 26.43 -4.06
C VAL A 880 -41.02 25.03 -4.61
N LEU A 881 -41.91 24.24 -4.01
CA LEU A 881 -42.26 22.91 -4.53
C LEU A 881 -42.90 23.02 -5.92
N VAL A 882 -43.85 23.94 -6.12
CA VAL A 882 -44.49 24.15 -7.43
C VAL A 882 -43.47 24.65 -8.47
N LEU A 883 -42.62 25.60 -8.09
CA LEU A 883 -41.53 26.10 -8.94
C LEU A 883 -40.53 24.99 -9.32
N GLN A 884 -40.06 24.20 -8.34
CA GLN A 884 -39.11 23.11 -8.58
C GLN A 884 -39.73 22.01 -9.45
N THR A 885 -41.03 21.74 -9.30
CA THR A 885 -41.78 20.80 -10.16
C THR A 885 -41.72 21.22 -11.62
N LEU A 886 -41.93 22.50 -11.92
CA LEU A 886 -41.77 23.04 -13.27
C LEU A 886 -40.31 22.93 -13.76
N LEU A 887 -39.34 23.34 -12.93
CA LEU A 887 -37.92 23.35 -13.30
C LEU A 887 -37.33 21.96 -13.60
N LEU A 888 -37.95 20.89 -13.07
CA LEU A 888 -37.59 19.49 -13.28
C LEU A 888 -38.14 18.87 -14.58
N VAL A 889 -39.11 19.52 -15.24
CA VAL A 889 -39.64 19.05 -16.53
C VAL A 889 -38.47 18.85 -17.52
N PRO A 890 -38.35 17.67 -18.17
CA PRO A 890 -37.23 17.39 -19.06
C PRO A 890 -37.36 18.21 -20.36
N PRO A 891 -36.26 18.81 -20.85
CA PRO A 891 -36.30 19.54 -22.11
C PRO A 891 -36.48 18.59 -23.31
N PRO A 892 -37.01 19.09 -24.44
CA PRO A 892 -37.14 18.31 -25.67
C PRO A 892 -35.79 17.81 -26.19
N GLN A 893 -35.79 16.67 -26.88
CA GLN A 893 -34.57 16.02 -27.36
C GLN A 893 -33.77 16.94 -28.29
N GLY A 894 -32.50 17.20 -27.94
CA GLY A 894 -31.59 18.05 -28.71
C GLY A 894 -31.32 19.44 -28.12
N ALA A 895 -31.99 19.84 -27.04
CA ALA A 895 -31.77 21.14 -26.41
C ALA A 895 -30.38 21.29 -25.75
N THR A 896 -29.71 22.41 -26.00
CA THR A 896 -28.44 22.80 -25.36
C THR A 896 -28.68 23.35 -23.96
N GLY A 897 -28.62 22.49 -22.94
CA GLY A 897 -28.81 22.89 -21.54
C GLY A 897 -28.07 22.01 -20.54
N GLY A 898 -27.56 22.61 -19.46
CA GLY A 898 -26.97 21.90 -18.33
C GLY A 898 -28.01 21.19 -17.46
N ALA A 899 -27.58 20.68 -16.31
CA ALA A 899 -28.46 20.07 -15.31
C ALA A 899 -29.59 21.03 -14.90
N ALA A 900 -30.75 20.46 -14.51
CA ALA A 900 -31.87 21.28 -14.03
C ALA A 900 -31.46 22.05 -12.77
N PRO A 901 -31.76 23.37 -12.68
CA PRO A 901 -31.45 24.14 -11.50
C PRO A 901 -32.28 23.62 -10.31
N GLN A 902 -31.63 23.49 -9.16
CA GLN A 902 -32.29 23.23 -7.89
C GLN A 902 -32.37 24.55 -7.11
N CYS A 903 -33.56 24.91 -6.65
CA CYS A 903 -33.81 26.09 -5.83
C CYS A 903 -34.20 25.69 -4.41
N SER A 904 -33.68 26.44 -3.44
CA SER A 904 -34.16 26.51 -2.06
C SER A 904 -34.67 27.92 -1.76
N ILE A 905 -35.45 28.10 -0.69
CA ILE A 905 -35.91 29.42 -0.24
C ILE A 905 -34.72 30.36 -0.09
N LYS A 906 -33.63 29.90 0.54
CA LYS A 906 -32.40 30.68 0.68
C LYS A 906 -31.87 31.19 -0.65
N THR A 907 -31.73 30.31 -1.67
CA THR A 907 -31.19 30.73 -2.97
C THR A 907 -32.08 31.71 -3.73
N LEU A 908 -33.40 31.66 -3.52
CA LEU A 908 -34.34 32.60 -4.15
C LEU A 908 -34.30 33.97 -3.46
N LEU A 909 -34.24 34.00 -2.12
CA LEU A 909 -34.05 35.23 -1.35
C LEU A 909 -32.69 35.90 -1.65
N GLU A 910 -31.61 35.11 -1.76
CA GLU A 910 -30.28 35.60 -2.18
C GLU A 910 -30.26 36.10 -3.64
N GLY A 911 -31.19 35.63 -4.48
CA GLY A 911 -31.39 36.09 -5.85
C GLY A 911 -32.12 37.44 -5.99
N GLY A 912 -32.66 37.97 -4.88
CA GLY A 912 -33.42 39.22 -4.86
C GLY A 912 -34.71 39.18 -5.70
N THR A 913 -35.27 40.37 -5.97
CA THR A 913 -36.54 40.58 -6.70
C THR A 913 -36.62 39.87 -8.06
N GLY A 914 -35.48 39.67 -8.73
CA GLY A 914 -35.41 39.04 -10.06
C GLY A 914 -35.13 37.53 -10.06
N GLY A 915 -34.85 36.90 -8.91
CA GLY A 915 -34.34 35.52 -8.85
C GLY A 915 -35.32 34.46 -9.39
N ILE A 916 -36.61 34.69 -9.22
CA ILE A 916 -37.68 33.80 -9.70
C ILE A 916 -37.85 33.94 -11.23
N ALA A 917 -37.91 35.18 -11.74
CA ALA A 917 -38.00 35.46 -13.17
C ALA A 917 -36.76 34.98 -13.94
N ASP A 918 -35.56 35.13 -13.37
CA ASP A 918 -34.31 34.58 -13.89
C ASP A 918 -34.38 33.03 -13.99
N SER A 919 -34.85 32.35 -12.95
CA SER A 919 -35.00 30.90 -12.93
C SER A 919 -35.99 30.39 -14.00
N ILE A 920 -37.12 31.08 -14.20
CA ILE A 920 -38.10 30.75 -15.23
C ILE A 920 -37.58 31.08 -16.64
N SER A 921 -36.93 32.22 -16.86
CA SER A 921 -36.38 32.57 -18.18
C SER A 921 -35.37 31.54 -18.71
N LYS A 922 -34.51 31.01 -17.82
CA LYS A 922 -33.59 29.89 -18.10
C LYS A 922 -34.30 28.57 -18.36
N TRP A 923 -35.51 28.39 -17.86
CA TRP A 923 -36.35 27.23 -18.17
C TRP A 923 -37.05 27.40 -19.54
N VAL A 924 -37.63 28.58 -19.82
CA VAL A 924 -38.21 28.96 -21.12
C VAL A 924 -37.20 28.76 -22.26
N PHE A 925 -35.97 29.24 -22.07
CA PHE A 925 -34.85 29.01 -23.01
C PHE A 925 -34.56 27.52 -23.21
N ARG A 926 -34.38 26.75 -22.12
CA ARG A 926 -34.08 25.30 -22.19
C ARG A 926 -35.18 24.48 -22.84
N HIS A 927 -36.42 24.96 -22.85
CA HIS A 927 -37.55 24.30 -23.52
C HIS A 927 -37.83 24.84 -24.92
N ASN A 928 -37.04 25.82 -25.40
CA ASN A 928 -37.20 26.45 -26.71
C ASN A 928 -38.64 26.97 -26.96
N LEU A 929 -39.25 27.52 -25.91
CA LEU A 929 -40.60 28.08 -26.00
C LEU A 929 -40.56 29.40 -26.78
N ALA A 930 -41.33 29.47 -27.86
CA ALA A 930 -41.44 30.65 -28.69
C ALA A 930 -42.15 31.80 -27.94
N PRO A 931 -41.77 33.09 -28.17
CA PRO A 931 -42.36 34.24 -27.48
C PRO A 931 -43.89 34.29 -27.57
N GLU A 932 -44.46 34.07 -28.76
CA GLU A 932 -45.91 34.07 -28.95
C GLU A 932 -46.60 32.91 -28.23
N ARG A 933 -45.96 31.73 -28.13
CA ARG A 933 -46.52 30.60 -27.38
C ARG A 933 -46.48 30.84 -25.87
N LEU A 934 -45.44 31.52 -25.37
CA LEU A 934 -45.40 31.98 -23.98
C LEU A 934 -46.55 32.99 -23.73
N LYS A 935 -46.76 33.94 -24.63
CA LYS A 935 -47.85 34.92 -24.58
C LYS A 935 -49.23 34.25 -24.57
N GLU A 936 -49.48 33.28 -25.46
CA GLU A 936 -50.72 32.49 -25.48
C GLU A 936 -50.99 31.79 -24.12
N ILE A 937 -49.96 31.22 -23.49
CA ILE A 937 -50.09 30.53 -22.19
C ILE A 937 -50.39 31.55 -21.09
N LEU A 938 -49.76 32.71 -21.11
CA LEU A 938 -50.00 33.79 -20.13
C LEU A 938 -51.37 34.46 -20.33
N GLN A 939 -51.88 34.59 -21.55
CA GLN A 939 -53.22 35.15 -21.82
C GLN A 939 -54.34 34.18 -21.41
N LYS A 940 -54.13 32.86 -21.51
CA LYS A 940 -55.06 31.86 -20.97
C LYS A 940 -55.23 31.95 -19.44
N LYS A 941 -54.28 32.54 -18.71
CA LYS A 941 -54.40 32.85 -17.27
C LYS A 941 -55.46 33.93 -17.04
N GLU A 942 -55.40 35.02 -17.79
CA GLU A 942 -56.33 36.16 -17.68
C GLU A 942 -57.78 35.72 -17.97
N GLU A 943 -57.98 34.90 -19.01
CA GLU A 943 -59.28 34.30 -19.34
C GLU A 943 -59.79 33.26 -18.32
N ALA A 944 -58.95 32.72 -17.45
CA ALA A 944 -59.32 31.75 -16.42
C ALA A 944 -59.71 32.44 -15.11
N ASP A 945 -58.98 33.49 -14.73
CA ASP A 945 -59.29 34.32 -13.56
C ASP A 945 -60.66 35.02 -13.73
N GLU A 946 -61.01 35.52 -14.93
CA GLU A 946 -62.35 36.08 -15.20
C GLU A 946 -63.50 35.03 -15.12
N LYS A 947 -63.23 33.74 -15.33
CA LYS A 947 -64.25 32.68 -15.34
C LYS A 947 -64.51 32.08 -13.95
N LEU A 948 -63.60 32.28 -12.99
CA LEU A 948 -63.74 31.74 -11.63
C LEU A 948 -64.89 32.39 -10.82
N GLU A 949 -65.40 33.56 -11.24
CA GLU A 949 -66.61 34.16 -10.65
C GLU A 949 -67.94 33.54 -11.15
N GLN A 950 -67.94 32.69 -12.21
CA GLN A 950 -69.17 32.14 -12.80
C GLN A 950 -69.16 30.62 -13.00
N LYS A 951 -69.39 29.90 -11.90
CA LYS A 951 -70.04 28.58 -11.76
C LYS A 951 -69.63 27.42 -12.70
N SER A 952 -69.04 26.40 -12.07
CA SER A 952 -69.48 24.99 -12.09
C SER A 952 -70.30 24.47 -13.30
N GLY A 953 -69.70 23.61 -14.13
CA GLY A 953 -70.48 22.71 -15.00
C GLY A 953 -69.71 22.05 -16.15
N GLU A 954 -69.78 20.72 -16.19
CA GLU A 954 -69.52 19.83 -17.33
C GLU A 954 -68.10 19.77 -17.95
N GLY A 955 -67.49 18.59 -17.86
CA GLY A 955 -66.21 18.27 -18.49
C GLY A 955 -66.36 17.74 -19.92
N LYS A 956 -65.26 17.81 -20.68
CA LYS A 956 -65.02 17.07 -21.93
C LYS A 956 -63.58 16.60 -21.98
N GLU A 957 -63.41 15.32 -22.33
CA GLU A 957 -62.12 14.72 -22.66
C GLU A 957 -61.62 15.23 -24.03
N PRO A 958 -60.31 15.45 -24.22
CA PRO A 958 -59.67 15.51 -25.53
C PRO A 958 -58.62 14.41 -25.74
N GLU A 959 -58.22 14.22 -27.00
CA GLU A 959 -57.61 12.99 -27.52
C GLU A 959 -56.07 12.93 -27.49
N GLU A 960 -55.58 11.68 -27.49
CA GLU A 960 -54.22 11.12 -27.44
C GLU A 960 -53.00 11.96 -27.93
N GLY A 961 -51.95 11.97 -27.09
CA GLY A 961 -50.68 11.35 -27.52
C GLY A 961 -49.43 12.23 -27.59
N ASN A 962 -49.54 13.46 -28.11
CA ASN A 962 -48.41 14.43 -28.14
C ASN A 962 -48.81 15.83 -27.66
N GLN A 963 -50.10 16.16 -27.71
CA GLN A 963 -50.63 17.45 -27.25
C GLN A 963 -50.63 17.53 -25.71
N GLU A 964 -50.90 16.39 -25.04
CA GLU A 964 -51.01 16.28 -23.58
C GLU A 964 -49.78 16.82 -22.83
N ASP A 965 -48.56 16.45 -23.24
CA ASP A 965 -47.35 16.86 -22.50
C ASP A 965 -47.05 18.36 -22.65
N THR A 966 -47.39 18.95 -23.80
CA THR A 966 -47.29 20.41 -23.99
C THR A 966 -48.33 21.18 -23.19
N ASP A 967 -49.57 20.67 -23.09
CA ASP A 967 -50.63 21.33 -22.33
C ASP A 967 -50.43 21.14 -20.82
N ARG A 968 -50.02 19.94 -20.36
CA ARG A 968 -49.57 19.68 -18.98
C ARG A 968 -48.43 20.59 -18.54
N THR A 969 -47.50 20.91 -19.44
CA THR A 969 -46.38 21.81 -19.14
C THR A 969 -46.85 23.27 -19.03
N ALA A 970 -47.81 23.68 -19.86
CA ALA A 970 -48.45 24.99 -19.75
C ALA A 970 -49.22 25.17 -18.43
N GLU A 971 -49.95 24.15 -17.97
CA GLU A 971 -50.62 24.15 -16.65
C GLU A 971 -49.66 24.43 -15.49
N LEU A 972 -48.48 23.78 -15.47
CA LEU A 972 -47.48 24.02 -14.42
C LEU A 972 -46.94 25.44 -14.47
N LEU A 973 -46.69 25.99 -15.68
CA LEU A 973 -46.25 27.37 -15.84
C LEU A 973 -47.30 28.35 -15.32
N VAL A 974 -48.58 28.14 -15.64
CA VAL A 974 -49.70 28.94 -15.11
C VAL A 974 -49.78 28.85 -13.59
N ALA A 975 -49.66 27.66 -13.01
CA ALA A 975 -49.67 27.46 -11.56
C ALA A 975 -48.52 28.21 -10.84
N VAL A 976 -47.32 28.21 -11.40
CA VAL A 976 -46.19 29.01 -10.89
C VAL A 976 -46.49 30.51 -11.04
N CYS A 977 -47.01 30.96 -12.18
CA CYS A 977 -47.41 32.36 -12.42
C CYS A 977 -48.61 32.82 -11.57
N GLN A 978 -49.38 31.91 -10.97
CA GLN A 978 -50.43 32.21 -9.98
C GLN A 978 -49.86 32.36 -8.57
N ARG A 979 -48.82 31.61 -8.20
CA ARG A 979 -48.10 31.78 -6.92
C ARG A 979 -47.21 33.03 -6.90
N PHE A 980 -46.66 33.42 -8.05
CA PHE A 980 -45.77 34.59 -8.20
C PHE A 980 -46.31 35.66 -9.18
N PRO A 981 -47.45 36.31 -8.88
CA PRO A 981 -48.12 37.22 -9.81
C PRO A 981 -47.34 38.52 -10.09
N HIS A 982 -46.50 38.99 -9.16
CA HIS A 982 -45.70 40.20 -9.34
C HIS A 982 -44.35 39.85 -9.97
N SER A 983 -43.63 38.90 -9.37
CA SER A 983 -42.32 38.45 -9.83
C SER A 983 -42.35 37.82 -11.24
N LEU A 984 -43.47 37.24 -11.66
CA LEU A 984 -43.68 36.71 -13.02
C LEU A 984 -44.78 37.47 -13.79
N SER A 985 -44.91 38.78 -13.56
CA SER A 985 -45.73 39.64 -14.42
C SER A 985 -45.27 39.56 -15.90
N PRO A 986 -46.16 39.68 -16.90
CA PRO A 986 -45.82 39.43 -18.31
C PRO A 986 -44.65 40.27 -18.83
N ASP A 987 -44.56 41.53 -18.40
CA ASP A 987 -43.48 42.45 -18.75
C ASP A 987 -42.13 42.02 -18.15
N LEU A 988 -42.09 41.67 -16.85
CA LEU A 988 -40.86 41.23 -16.19
C LEU A 988 -40.38 39.88 -16.72
N LEU A 989 -41.29 38.92 -16.90
CA LEU A 989 -40.94 37.61 -17.45
C LEU A 989 -40.42 37.75 -18.90
N SER A 990 -41.03 38.61 -19.72
CA SER A 990 -40.55 38.91 -21.08
C SER A 990 -39.20 39.62 -21.08
N ALA A 991 -38.97 40.58 -20.16
CA ALA A 991 -37.69 41.24 -19.97
C ALA A 991 -36.57 40.26 -19.57
N HIS A 992 -36.82 39.36 -18.62
CA HIS A 992 -35.86 38.33 -18.22
C HIS A 992 -35.61 37.29 -19.34
N CYS A 993 -36.63 36.88 -20.09
CA CYS A 993 -36.45 36.02 -21.27
C CYS A 993 -35.58 36.72 -22.33
N CYS A 994 -35.88 37.98 -22.63
CA CYS A 994 -35.06 38.81 -23.53
C CYS A 994 -33.58 38.83 -23.09
N TRP A 995 -33.32 39.06 -21.80
CA TRP A 995 -31.97 39.09 -21.25
C TRP A 995 -31.25 37.74 -21.34
N GLU A 996 -31.90 36.63 -20.98
CA GLU A 996 -31.31 35.29 -21.08
C GLU A 996 -31.00 34.92 -22.54
N TYR A 997 -31.90 35.16 -23.49
CA TYR A 997 -31.68 34.88 -24.90
C TYR A 997 -30.49 35.68 -25.49
N VAL A 998 -30.30 36.97 -25.13
CA VAL A 998 -29.12 37.74 -25.57
C VAL A 998 -27.82 37.29 -24.88
N VAL A 999 -27.88 36.84 -23.63
CA VAL A 999 -26.74 36.25 -22.92
C VAL A 999 -26.30 34.94 -23.58
N GLN A 1000 -27.25 34.10 -24.02
CA GLN A 1000 -26.94 32.84 -24.72
C GLN A 1000 -26.41 33.11 -26.14
N TRP A 1001 -27.01 34.04 -26.90
CA TRP A 1001 -26.44 34.53 -28.16
C TRP A 1001 -25.02 35.12 -28.00
N ASN A 1002 -24.73 35.78 -26.88
CA ASN A 1002 -23.39 36.31 -26.65
C ASN A 1002 -22.33 35.20 -26.53
N LYS A 1003 -22.72 34.03 -26.00
CA LYS A 1003 -21.88 32.82 -25.89
C LYS A 1003 -21.72 32.10 -27.23
N ASP A 1004 -22.80 31.97 -28.01
CA ASP A 1004 -22.77 31.43 -29.37
C ASP A 1004 -23.33 32.44 -30.41
N PRO A 1005 -22.45 33.29 -30.98
CA PRO A 1005 -22.88 34.35 -31.88
C PRO A 1005 -23.25 33.87 -33.30
N GLU A 1006 -22.98 32.61 -33.65
CA GLU A 1006 -23.36 32.05 -34.95
C GLU A 1006 -24.87 31.79 -35.02
N GLU A 1007 -25.48 31.42 -33.89
CA GLU A 1007 -26.92 31.14 -33.76
C GLU A 1007 -27.74 32.43 -33.61
N GLY A 1008 -27.91 33.13 -34.74
CA GLY A 1008 -28.67 34.38 -34.82
C GLY A 1008 -30.14 34.27 -34.40
N GLN A 1009 -30.71 33.06 -34.31
CA GLN A 1009 -32.06 32.83 -33.80
C GLN A 1009 -32.20 33.28 -32.33
N TYR A 1010 -31.17 33.11 -31.50
CA TYR A 1010 -31.21 33.53 -30.09
C TYR A 1010 -31.35 35.06 -29.95
N LEU A 1011 -30.60 35.84 -30.73
CA LEU A 1011 -30.74 37.30 -30.72
C LEU A 1011 -32.10 37.75 -31.27
N TRP A 1012 -32.62 37.05 -32.27
CA TRP A 1012 -33.96 37.31 -32.79
C TRP A 1012 -35.03 37.06 -31.71
N CYS A 1013 -35.01 35.91 -31.04
CA CYS A 1013 -35.92 35.61 -29.92
C CYS A 1013 -35.82 36.64 -28.78
N ALA A 1014 -34.61 37.15 -28.48
CA ALA A 1014 -34.44 38.23 -27.49
C ALA A 1014 -35.21 39.49 -27.90
N VAL A 1015 -35.07 39.93 -29.16
CA VAL A 1015 -35.75 41.11 -29.70
C VAL A 1015 -37.27 40.89 -29.80
N GLU A 1016 -37.75 39.67 -30.10
CA GLU A 1016 -39.19 39.39 -30.06
C GLU A 1016 -39.76 39.42 -28.63
N HIS A 1017 -39.05 38.86 -27.63
CA HIS A 1017 -39.46 38.99 -26.23
C HIS A 1017 -39.48 40.46 -25.76
N LEU A 1018 -38.56 41.29 -26.23
CA LEU A 1018 -38.52 42.73 -25.93
C LEU A 1018 -39.76 43.49 -26.46
N LYS A 1019 -40.33 43.07 -27.61
CA LYS A 1019 -41.59 43.63 -28.14
C LYS A 1019 -42.83 43.24 -27.34
N LEU A 1020 -42.75 42.19 -26.52
CA LEU A 1020 -43.84 41.76 -25.64
C LEU A 1020 -43.89 42.52 -24.31
N VAL A 1021 -42.86 43.34 -24.01
CA VAL A 1021 -42.85 44.24 -22.85
C VAL A 1021 -43.74 45.45 -23.15
N SER A 1022 -44.79 45.64 -22.37
CA SER A 1022 -45.79 46.70 -22.53
C SER A 1022 -45.35 48.03 -21.94
N SER A 1023 -44.59 48.00 -20.83
CA SER A 1023 -44.05 49.18 -20.15
C SER A 1023 -42.90 49.82 -20.94
N PRO A 1024 -43.04 51.08 -21.41
CA PRO A 1024 -41.96 51.78 -22.13
C PRO A 1024 -40.70 51.93 -21.29
N HIS A 1025 -40.83 52.06 -19.97
CA HIS A 1025 -39.71 52.22 -19.04
C HIS A 1025 -38.84 50.96 -18.98
N ILE A 1026 -39.46 49.79 -18.82
CA ILE A 1026 -38.75 48.50 -18.81
C ILE A 1026 -38.18 48.22 -20.20
N GLN A 1027 -38.96 48.47 -21.26
CA GLN A 1027 -38.52 48.26 -22.64
C GLN A 1027 -37.30 49.14 -23.01
N LEU A 1028 -37.29 50.42 -22.65
CA LEU A 1028 -36.16 51.33 -22.84
C LEU A 1028 -34.92 50.86 -22.05
N GLY A 1029 -35.08 50.55 -20.76
CA GLY A 1029 -34.00 50.11 -19.89
C GLY A 1029 -33.32 48.83 -20.39
N ILE A 1030 -34.10 47.80 -20.70
CA ILE A 1030 -33.58 46.55 -21.26
C ILE A 1030 -32.91 46.81 -22.63
N SER A 1031 -33.54 47.59 -23.52
CA SER A 1031 -32.96 47.93 -24.84
C SER A 1031 -31.59 48.60 -24.73
N ALA A 1032 -31.47 49.58 -23.84
CA ALA A 1032 -30.23 50.32 -23.60
C ALA A 1032 -29.14 49.43 -22.97
N MET A 1033 -29.50 48.57 -22.01
CA MET A 1033 -28.59 47.60 -21.40
C MET A 1033 -28.11 46.55 -22.41
N MET A 1034 -29.00 46.00 -23.25
CA MET A 1034 -28.62 45.09 -24.35
C MET A 1034 -27.64 45.76 -25.31
N TRP A 1035 -27.96 46.99 -25.73
CA TRP A 1035 -27.15 47.76 -26.67
C TRP A 1035 -25.73 48.00 -26.13
N SER A 1036 -25.63 48.53 -24.92
CA SER A 1036 -24.34 48.84 -24.27
C SER A 1036 -23.50 47.61 -23.91
N THR A 1037 -24.15 46.53 -23.45
CA THR A 1037 -23.45 45.34 -22.92
C THR A 1037 -22.98 44.41 -24.03
N PHE A 1038 -23.84 44.10 -25.01
CA PHE A 1038 -23.59 43.02 -25.98
C PHE A 1038 -23.46 43.50 -27.44
N ILE A 1039 -24.24 44.50 -27.85
CA ILE A 1039 -24.42 44.82 -29.28
C ILE A 1039 -23.39 45.83 -29.79
N VAL A 1040 -23.18 46.95 -29.10
CA VAL A 1040 -22.46 48.13 -29.61
C VAL A 1040 -21.04 47.82 -30.11
N LYS A 1041 -20.31 46.93 -29.45
CA LYS A 1041 -18.95 46.52 -29.84
C LYS A 1041 -18.93 45.72 -31.14
N ARG A 1042 -19.82 44.74 -31.28
CA ARG A 1042 -19.97 43.89 -32.49
C ARG A 1042 -20.51 44.72 -33.66
N PHE A 1043 -21.45 45.63 -33.39
CA PHE A 1043 -21.99 46.57 -34.39
C PHE A 1043 -20.91 47.51 -34.93
N SER A 1044 -20.13 48.14 -34.04
CA SER A 1044 -19.03 49.04 -34.42
C SER A 1044 -17.96 48.31 -35.25
N ALA A 1045 -17.63 47.06 -34.90
CA ALA A 1045 -16.70 46.24 -35.64
C ALA A 1045 -17.21 45.86 -37.05
N ALA A 1046 -18.50 45.52 -37.16
CA ALA A 1046 -19.15 45.23 -38.44
C ALA A 1046 -19.17 46.49 -39.36
N ALA A 1047 -19.55 47.65 -38.82
CA ALA A 1047 -19.55 48.91 -39.55
C ALA A 1047 -18.14 49.27 -40.08
N TYR A 1048 -17.12 49.22 -39.22
CA TYR A 1048 -15.73 49.47 -39.61
C TYR A 1048 -15.21 48.48 -40.66
N LEU A 1049 -15.57 47.20 -40.56
CA LEU A 1049 -15.22 46.19 -41.56
C LEU A 1049 -15.87 46.49 -42.92
N MET A 1050 -17.15 46.88 -42.94
CA MET A 1050 -17.88 47.23 -44.15
C MET A 1050 -17.29 48.47 -44.83
N GLU A 1051 -16.99 49.52 -44.05
CA GLU A 1051 -16.33 50.73 -44.54
C GLU A 1051 -14.95 50.43 -45.14
N LYS A 1052 -14.13 49.65 -44.43
CA LYS A 1052 -12.78 49.25 -44.86
C LYS A 1052 -12.74 48.39 -46.12
N VAL A 1053 -13.75 47.52 -46.32
CA VAL A 1053 -13.82 46.62 -47.47
C VAL A 1053 -14.52 47.26 -48.68
N GLY A 1054 -15.44 48.21 -48.45
CA GLY A 1054 -16.18 48.94 -49.50
C GLY A 1054 -17.19 48.07 -50.28
N LYS A 1055 -17.48 46.86 -49.80
CA LYS A 1055 -18.40 45.86 -50.37
C LYS A 1055 -18.62 44.75 -49.32
N ALA A 1056 -19.59 43.86 -49.58
CA ALA A 1056 -19.94 42.76 -48.68
C ALA A 1056 -18.69 41.98 -48.20
N PRO A 1057 -18.38 41.96 -46.89
CA PRO A 1057 -17.24 41.22 -46.37
C PRO A 1057 -17.43 39.70 -46.53
N LYS A 1058 -16.35 38.97 -46.79
CA LYS A 1058 -16.36 37.50 -46.89
C LYS A 1058 -16.28 36.87 -45.50
N ASP A 1059 -16.90 35.72 -45.28
CA ASP A 1059 -16.90 34.95 -44.00
C ASP A 1059 -15.59 35.02 -43.19
N ARG A 1060 -14.44 34.73 -43.80
CA ARG A 1060 -13.12 34.77 -43.12
C ARG A 1060 -12.78 36.13 -42.49
N LEU A 1061 -13.25 37.24 -43.07
CA LEU A 1061 -13.08 38.58 -42.52
C LEU A 1061 -14.11 38.86 -41.42
N CYS A 1062 -15.36 38.43 -41.60
CA CYS A 1062 -16.40 38.52 -40.58
C CYS A 1062 -15.99 37.81 -39.28
N ARG A 1063 -15.55 36.55 -39.37
CA ARG A 1063 -15.10 35.77 -38.21
C ARG A 1063 -13.90 36.37 -37.50
N ARG A 1064 -12.99 37.04 -38.24
CA ARG A 1064 -11.78 37.65 -37.67
C ARG A 1064 -12.06 38.99 -36.99
N ASP A 1065 -12.82 39.86 -37.64
CA ASP A 1065 -12.95 41.27 -37.22
C ASP A 1065 -14.24 41.53 -36.43
N VAL A 1066 -15.32 40.75 -36.66
CA VAL A 1066 -16.62 40.88 -35.96
C VAL A 1066 -16.86 39.74 -34.96
N GLY A 1067 -16.23 38.58 -35.15
CA GLY A 1067 -16.34 37.42 -34.28
C GLY A 1067 -17.48 36.45 -34.60
N MET A 1068 -18.09 36.56 -35.80
CA MET A 1068 -19.14 35.66 -36.29
C MET A 1068 -19.09 35.52 -37.83
N GLY A 1069 -19.66 34.45 -38.39
CA GLY A 1069 -19.73 34.18 -39.83
C GLY A 1069 -20.56 35.18 -40.64
N ASP A 1070 -20.41 35.20 -41.97
CA ASP A 1070 -21.09 36.20 -42.82
C ASP A 1070 -22.62 36.12 -42.81
N LYS A 1071 -23.19 34.91 -42.75
CA LYS A 1071 -24.62 34.69 -42.53
C LYS A 1071 -25.08 35.21 -41.16
N ALA A 1072 -24.30 34.97 -40.11
CA ALA A 1072 -24.60 35.42 -38.76
C ALA A 1072 -24.55 36.96 -38.65
N VAL A 1073 -23.55 37.62 -39.27
CA VAL A 1073 -23.49 39.09 -39.37
C VAL A 1073 -24.76 39.66 -40.02
N THR A 1074 -25.29 39.00 -41.05
CA THR A 1074 -26.51 39.45 -41.74
C THR A 1074 -27.73 39.40 -40.80
N SER A 1075 -27.90 38.31 -40.06
CA SER A 1075 -28.97 38.17 -39.06
C SER A 1075 -28.81 39.16 -37.90
N PHE A 1076 -27.57 39.30 -37.39
CA PHE A 1076 -27.20 40.24 -36.32
C PHE A 1076 -27.56 41.69 -36.68
N LEU A 1077 -27.19 42.16 -37.87
CA LEU A 1077 -27.52 43.51 -38.33
C LEU A 1077 -29.04 43.71 -38.50
N GLY A 1078 -29.77 42.67 -38.95
CA GLY A 1078 -31.23 42.69 -38.99
C GLY A 1078 -31.87 42.87 -37.60
N CYS A 1079 -31.35 42.18 -36.59
CA CYS A 1079 -31.79 42.35 -35.20
C CYS A 1079 -31.39 43.72 -34.63
N CYS A 1080 -30.23 44.27 -35.00
CA CYS A 1080 -29.80 45.61 -34.58
C CYS A 1080 -30.76 46.70 -35.08
N VAL A 1081 -31.28 46.60 -36.31
CA VAL A 1081 -32.26 47.55 -36.84
C VAL A 1081 -33.55 47.52 -36.01
N GLN A 1082 -34.04 46.33 -35.66
CA GLN A 1082 -35.24 46.18 -34.84
C GLN A 1082 -35.02 46.70 -33.41
N LEU A 1083 -33.88 46.39 -32.78
CA LEU A 1083 -33.54 46.88 -31.45
C LEU A 1083 -33.42 48.41 -31.40
N LEU A 1084 -32.82 49.04 -32.41
CA LEU A 1084 -32.74 50.50 -32.50
C LEU A 1084 -34.10 51.16 -32.73
N GLN A 1085 -35.00 50.51 -33.49
CA GLN A 1085 -36.38 50.98 -33.66
C GLN A 1085 -37.15 50.93 -32.33
N ILE A 1086 -37.07 49.81 -31.61
CA ILE A 1086 -37.71 49.66 -30.29
C ILE A 1086 -37.16 50.68 -29.29
N LEU A 1087 -35.83 50.89 -29.26
CA LEU A 1087 -35.20 51.87 -28.37
C LEU A 1087 -35.73 53.29 -28.65
N MET A 1088 -35.85 53.68 -29.92
CA MET A 1088 -36.40 54.99 -30.32
C MET A 1088 -37.89 55.14 -29.95
N GLU A 1089 -38.70 54.10 -30.16
CA GLU A 1089 -40.13 54.10 -29.82
C GLU A 1089 -40.33 54.19 -28.30
N ALA A 1090 -39.61 53.37 -27.52
CA ALA A 1090 -39.67 53.36 -26.06
C ALA A 1090 -39.20 54.69 -25.44
N ASP A 1091 -38.11 55.28 -25.95
CA ASP A 1091 -37.60 56.60 -25.50
C ASP A 1091 -38.67 57.69 -25.64
N SER A 1092 -39.42 57.68 -26.76
CA SER A 1092 -40.52 58.64 -26.98
C SER A 1092 -41.75 58.38 -26.09
N ALA A 1093 -42.05 57.11 -25.77
CA ALA A 1093 -43.22 56.74 -24.98
C ALA A 1093 -43.00 56.83 -23.45
N VAL A 1094 -41.75 56.91 -22.99
CA VAL A 1094 -41.41 57.10 -21.57
C VAL A 1094 -41.87 58.47 -21.03
N GLU A 1095 -41.96 59.52 -21.86
CA GLU A 1095 -42.49 60.82 -21.43
C GLU A 1095 -44.03 60.82 -21.21
N GLU A 1096 -44.76 59.85 -21.76
CA GLU A 1096 -46.24 59.81 -21.71
C GLU A 1096 -46.80 58.90 -20.59
N VAL A 1097 -45.98 58.01 -20.02
CA VAL A 1097 -46.40 56.96 -19.07
C VAL A 1097 -45.65 57.14 -17.74
N SER A 1098 -46.25 56.78 -16.60
CA SER A 1098 -45.55 56.75 -15.32
C SER A 1098 -44.68 55.51 -15.16
N ALA A 1099 -43.52 55.63 -14.49
CA ALA A 1099 -42.69 54.49 -14.14
C ALA A 1099 -43.48 53.42 -13.35
N PRO A 1100 -43.32 52.11 -13.65
CA PRO A 1100 -44.05 51.04 -12.97
C PRO A 1100 -43.54 50.82 -11.53
N GLU A 1101 -44.46 50.57 -10.60
CA GLU A 1101 -44.11 50.10 -9.25
C GLU A 1101 -43.79 48.60 -9.28
N LEU A 1102 -42.57 48.24 -8.86
CA LEU A 1102 -42.11 46.85 -8.81
C LEU A 1102 -42.35 46.25 -7.42
N SER A 1103 -43.53 45.67 -7.21
CA SER A 1103 -43.90 44.95 -5.99
C SER A 1103 -43.30 43.54 -5.93
N MET A 1104 -43.16 43.00 -4.72
CA MET A 1104 -42.91 41.57 -4.46
C MET A 1104 -44.11 40.94 -3.77
N GLU A 1105 -44.21 39.61 -3.86
CA GLU A 1105 -45.14 38.81 -3.08
C GLU A 1105 -44.89 38.98 -1.56
N GLU A 1106 -45.95 39.18 -0.77
CA GLU A 1106 -45.88 39.48 0.67
C GLU A 1106 -45.01 38.48 1.46
N ALA A 1107 -45.14 37.19 1.16
CA ALA A 1107 -44.36 36.11 1.78
C ALA A 1107 -42.86 36.15 1.45
N TRP A 1108 -42.44 36.99 0.49
CA TRP A 1108 -41.06 37.09 -0.02
C TRP A 1108 -40.42 38.48 0.21
N CYS A 1109 -41.14 39.42 0.84
CA CYS A 1109 -40.71 40.81 1.09
C CYS A 1109 -39.48 41.01 2.01
N GLY A 1110 -38.76 39.95 2.41
CA GLY A 1110 -37.53 40.02 3.21
C GLY A 1110 -36.22 40.00 2.41
N ALA A 1111 -36.28 39.97 1.08
CA ALA A 1111 -35.12 39.81 0.21
C ALA A 1111 -34.38 41.14 -0.08
N GLU A 1112 -33.53 41.61 0.85
CA GLU A 1112 -32.49 42.63 0.55
C GLU A 1112 -31.35 42.03 -0.28
N GLY A 1113 -31.66 41.63 -1.52
CA GLY A 1113 -30.66 41.37 -2.55
C GLY A 1113 -30.06 42.68 -3.09
N PRO A 1114 -28.90 42.63 -3.79
CA PRO A 1114 -28.33 43.81 -4.42
C PRO A 1114 -29.24 44.26 -5.57
N GLY A 1115 -30.13 45.21 -5.27
CA GLY A 1115 -30.99 45.85 -6.27
C GLY A 1115 -30.15 46.43 -7.39
N VAL A 1116 -30.33 45.88 -8.60
CA VAL A 1116 -29.74 46.43 -9.83
C VAL A 1116 -30.44 47.77 -10.08
N SER A 1117 -29.84 48.83 -9.54
CA SER A 1117 -30.12 50.21 -9.88
C SER A 1117 -29.49 50.48 -11.25
N GLY A 1118 -30.24 50.10 -12.29
CA GLY A 1118 -30.03 50.51 -13.68
C GLY A 1118 -30.88 51.71 -14.00
#